data_AF-A0AA36IE13-F1
#
_entry.id   AF-A0AA36IE13-F1
#
_cell.length_a   1.000
_cell.length_b   1.000
_cell.length_c   1.000
_cell.angle_alpha   90.00
_cell.angle_beta   90.00
_cell.angle_gamma   90.00
#
_symmetry.space_group_name_H-M   'P 1'
#
loop_
_entity.id
_entity.type
_entity.pdbx_description
1 polymer ?
#
loop_
_entity_poly.entity_id
_entity_poly.type
_entity_poly.pdbx_seq_one_letter_code
_entity_poly.pdbx_strand_id
1 'polypeptide(L)'
;MASGTKAAVAACFVLVTVLITYRFADHLTNLAPSAVLTWGLVSRGIGLVHIVVFASFDGQVVPLCGKKGVTPVAQFLAQVREDFPGLKKWAYFPTLLWLGDSDAILQLTNRAGLIGGLLAIYGGIFGWLGLFLSRLALQSLAVTGEFWFVWDYMVFEAGALVLLLPQALPLHAGLGASHLPVPCVALAWQLLAIRLMLGFAKTKFSNANVAKDNLFLQGFFVWQLLPNKLAWHLHHAPLWILRALYGGMIYVEVVLPFCGFFSGAPRCFGAWGLILLMFGIFLTGNWGQFNIGYALVCVGLFDLEIQWSFSTFFSGSWLLPPLMLVYVFISLINGLFDTWTNTSWPWFNWEIIPGFELHGLIGLVRLLAPFRLINAYGVFPPEALPHVRSSMVFQGSNDGQSWTTYPYKYQPHEATSRPQWFAPHHARLDHRVYYPFEMTSKSDLTSAYCVTDHNPYCFSMEGFMHRMSQRLLEGEPSVLSLFAKNPFSDKPPALLRVVAYGVTPTSWAHHKATGNWWHAQQLCELISPRKDDPSLWKRWVPKPECFHPEHEIWFRRCPETKALLEIASAEESNVDALVRGNSMISAEEVESFWRDFITAAKPSHGDWKTIVARGRACAARFSREKLAMYERIMARYVLLLRSRVTRDVINEIGLSCLFGNWKLHLLVHDVISEGKDAYLAAWKDPHVLVTRAKQIDEARLLDLIGILRLDDLLFEDLKFHYMISLKHRPDREGFITRAVEMDKGGFYSMLQFILKEPPIADLWLPKARLLDSGAWVVEGYEDQPKGNPLAEPMLK
;
A
#
# COMPACT_ATOMS: atom_id res chain seq x y z
N MET A 1 -4.71 -47.50 41.89
CA MET A 1 -5.61 -46.39 42.27
C MET A 1 -5.21 -45.05 41.65
N ALA A 2 -3.92 -44.69 41.52
CA ALA A 2 -3.49 -43.37 41.00
C ALA A 2 -3.68 -43.12 39.48
N SER A 3 -3.88 -44.15 38.64
CA SER A 3 -4.16 -44.00 37.21
C SER A 3 -5.64 -43.68 36.92
N GLY A 4 -6.55 -44.24 37.72
CA GLY A 4 -8.00 -43.99 37.61
C GLY A 4 -8.38 -42.56 38.00
N THR A 5 -7.66 -41.95 38.96
CA THR A 5 -7.92 -40.57 39.41
C THR A 5 -7.54 -39.53 38.36
N LYS A 6 -6.45 -39.74 37.60
CA LYS A 6 -6.05 -38.82 36.50
C LYS A 6 -7.01 -38.90 35.30
N ALA A 7 -7.48 -40.11 34.97
CA ALA A 7 -8.49 -40.30 33.93
C ALA A 7 -9.85 -39.73 34.34
N ALA A 8 -10.25 -39.87 35.61
CA ALA A 8 -11.49 -39.30 36.14
C ALA A 8 -11.44 -37.77 36.24
N VAL A 9 -10.29 -37.18 36.59
CA VAL A 9 -10.08 -35.71 36.59
C VAL A 9 -10.05 -35.16 35.17
N ALA A 10 -9.39 -35.83 34.22
CA ALA A 10 -9.41 -35.44 32.80
C ALA A 10 -10.82 -35.57 32.21
N ALA A 11 -11.55 -36.65 32.53
CA ALA A 11 -12.93 -36.83 32.10
C ALA A 11 -13.88 -35.81 32.75
N CYS A 12 -13.71 -35.47 34.04
CA CYS A 12 -14.48 -34.40 34.69
C CYS A 12 -14.13 -33.02 34.12
N PHE A 13 -12.86 -32.75 33.78
CA PHE A 13 -12.46 -31.48 33.16
C PHE A 13 -13.03 -31.38 31.75
N VAL A 14 -13.03 -32.46 30.97
CA VAL A 14 -13.70 -32.53 29.66
C VAL A 14 -15.20 -32.42 29.81
N LEU A 15 -15.84 -33.09 30.77
CA LEU A 15 -17.29 -33.03 30.97
C LEU A 15 -17.75 -31.66 31.48
N VAL A 16 -17.01 -31.05 32.42
CA VAL A 16 -17.27 -29.68 32.91
C VAL A 16 -16.96 -28.66 31.83
N THR A 17 -15.90 -28.83 31.04
CA THR A 17 -15.63 -28.00 29.86
C THR A 17 -16.74 -28.16 28.84
N VAL A 18 -17.20 -29.38 28.53
CA VAL A 18 -18.29 -29.66 27.59
C VAL A 18 -19.62 -29.12 28.10
N LEU A 19 -19.94 -29.24 29.40
CA LEU A 19 -21.19 -28.75 30.00
C LEU A 19 -21.18 -27.22 30.17
N ILE A 20 -20.05 -26.62 30.54
CA ILE A 20 -19.86 -25.17 30.52
C ILE A 20 -19.94 -24.69 29.08
N THR A 21 -19.28 -25.36 28.12
CA THR A 21 -19.33 -25.01 26.70
C THR A 21 -20.72 -25.19 26.12
N TYR A 22 -21.52 -26.17 26.56
CA TYR A 22 -22.89 -26.40 26.07
C TYR A 22 -23.88 -25.39 26.65
N ARG A 23 -23.87 -25.14 27.97
CA ARG A 23 -24.71 -24.08 28.57
C ARG A 23 -24.29 -22.69 28.11
N PHE A 24 -23.00 -22.45 27.93
CA PHE A 24 -22.47 -21.21 27.38
C PHE A 24 -22.79 -21.09 25.89
N ALA A 25 -22.76 -22.19 25.12
CA ALA A 25 -23.19 -22.24 23.74
C ALA A 25 -24.67 -21.87 23.58
N ASP A 26 -25.55 -22.46 24.39
CA ASP A 26 -26.97 -22.12 24.40
C ASP A 26 -27.20 -20.67 24.84
N HIS A 27 -26.42 -20.16 25.79
CA HIS A 27 -26.52 -18.77 26.20
C HIS A 27 -26.05 -17.81 25.09
N LEU A 28 -24.95 -18.14 24.40
CA LEU A 28 -24.42 -17.34 23.29
C LEU A 28 -25.36 -17.31 22.08
N THR A 29 -26.01 -18.44 21.75
CA THR A 29 -27.02 -18.47 20.68
C THR A 29 -28.28 -17.70 21.07
N ASN A 30 -28.69 -17.76 22.34
CA ASN A 30 -29.81 -16.95 22.85
C ASN A 30 -29.48 -15.44 22.91
N LEU A 31 -28.20 -15.07 23.00
CA LEU A 31 -27.74 -13.68 22.92
C LEU A 31 -27.63 -13.19 21.46
N ALA A 32 -27.72 -14.08 20.47
CA ALA A 32 -27.65 -13.69 19.07
C ALA A 32 -28.94 -12.94 18.66
N PRO A 33 -28.83 -11.78 17.98
CA PRO A 33 -29.99 -11.12 17.42
C PRO A 33 -30.68 -12.01 16.36
N SER A 34 -31.99 -11.84 16.19
CA SER A 34 -32.71 -12.50 15.07
C SER A 34 -32.03 -12.17 13.74
N ALA A 35 -32.06 -13.08 12.75
CA ALA A 35 -31.39 -12.88 11.47
C ALA A 35 -31.84 -11.59 10.75
N VAL A 36 -33.12 -11.25 10.84
CA VAL A 36 -33.65 -9.99 10.30
C VAL A 36 -33.05 -8.76 11.00
N LEU A 37 -32.90 -8.79 12.33
CA LEU A 37 -32.22 -7.73 13.08
C LEU A 37 -30.74 -7.63 12.70
N THR A 38 -30.04 -8.76 12.58
CA THR A 38 -28.65 -8.84 12.15
C THR A 38 -28.40 -8.06 10.86
N TRP A 39 -29.16 -8.35 9.81
CA TRP A 39 -28.97 -7.69 8.51
C TRP A 39 -29.41 -6.23 8.51
N GLY A 40 -30.42 -5.87 9.31
CA GLY A 40 -30.82 -4.49 9.53
C GLY A 40 -29.74 -3.66 10.24
N LEU A 41 -29.01 -4.26 11.18
CA LEU A 41 -27.85 -3.66 11.85
C LEU A 41 -26.63 -3.57 10.93
N VAL A 42 -26.37 -4.59 10.12
CA VAL A 42 -25.29 -4.56 9.11
C VAL A 42 -25.48 -3.40 8.13
N SER A 43 -26.68 -3.27 7.54
CA SER A 43 -26.99 -2.23 6.56
C SER A 43 -26.77 -0.82 7.13
N ARG A 44 -27.28 -0.56 8.34
CA ARG A 44 -27.09 0.72 9.05
C ARG A 44 -25.65 0.92 9.50
N GLY A 45 -25.00 -0.15 9.94
CA GLY A 45 -23.61 -0.15 10.34
C GLY A 45 -22.69 0.34 9.21
N ILE A 46 -22.90 -0.14 7.98
CA ILE A 46 -22.14 0.38 6.83
C ILE A 46 -22.43 1.86 6.59
N GLY A 47 -23.69 2.30 6.76
CA GLY A 47 -24.04 3.73 6.78
C GLY A 47 -23.23 4.53 7.81
N LEU A 48 -23.10 4.03 9.03
CA LEU A 48 -22.26 4.63 10.08
C LEU A 48 -20.78 4.67 9.70
N VAL A 49 -20.24 3.59 9.13
CA VAL A 49 -18.85 3.53 8.65
C VAL A 49 -18.61 4.57 7.56
N HIS A 50 -19.54 4.73 6.62
CA HIS A 50 -19.47 5.79 5.61
C HIS A 50 -19.45 7.18 6.26
N ILE A 51 -20.31 7.47 7.24
CA ILE A 51 -20.27 8.74 7.97
C ILE A 51 -18.89 8.98 8.58
N VAL A 52 -18.32 7.99 9.27
CA VAL A 52 -16.98 8.09 9.86
C VAL A 52 -15.93 8.42 8.81
N VAL A 53 -15.94 7.72 7.66
CA VAL A 53 -15.00 7.95 6.55
C VAL A 53 -15.12 9.38 6.02
N PHE A 54 -16.33 9.83 5.65
CA PHE A 54 -16.54 11.14 5.04
C PHE A 54 -16.36 12.30 6.03
N ALA A 55 -16.79 12.14 7.29
CA ALA A 55 -16.56 13.14 8.33
C ALA A 55 -15.07 13.28 8.63
N SER A 56 -14.34 12.15 8.68
CA SER A 56 -12.89 12.17 8.85
C SER A 56 -12.19 12.85 7.67
N PHE A 57 -12.68 12.69 6.45
CA PHE A 57 -12.04 13.19 5.24
C PHE A 57 -12.43 14.64 4.88
N ASP A 58 -13.51 15.21 5.43
CA ASP A 58 -14.03 16.54 5.08
C ASP A 58 -12.98 17.67 5.20
N GLY A 59 -12.23 17.69 6.30
CA GLY A 59 -11.15 18.67 6.50
C GLY A 59 -9.85 18.34 5.74
N GLN A 60 -9.75 17.16 5.13
CA GLN A 60 -8.52 16.65 4.50
C GLN A 60 -8.63 16.61 2.97
N VAL A 61 -9.83 16.53 2.40
CA VAL A 61 -10.03 16.34 0.95
C VAL A 61 -9.44 17.48 0.12
N VAL A 62 -9.64 18.75 0.51
CA VAL A 62 -9.08 19.89 -0.24
C VAL A 62 -7.56 20.02 -0.05
N PRO A 63 -7.01 19.99 1.18
CA PRO A 63 -5.56 19.99 1.38
C PRO A 63 -4.81 18.88 0.64
N LEU A 64 -5.41 17.69 0.51
CA LEU A 64 -4.78 16.54 -0.12
C LEU A 64 -5.03 16.48 -1.63
N CYS A 65 -6.23 16.82 -2.09
CA CYS A 65 -6.68 16.51 -3.46
C CYS A 65 -7.07 17.74 -4.29
N GLY A 66 -7.24 18.90 -3.67
CA GLY A 66 -7.68 20.13 -4.33
C GLY A 66 -6.67 20.68 -5.33
N LYS A 67 -7.04 21.76 -6.04
CA LYS A 67 -6.17 22.38 -7.06
C LYS A 67 -4.81 22.82 -6.52
N LYS A 68 -4.79 23.26 -5.25
CA LYS A 68 -3.58 23.59 -4.50
C LYS A 68 -3.22 22.53 -3.44
N GLY A 69 -3.82 21.34 -3.53
CA GLY A 69 -3.51 20.24 -2.64
C GLY A 69 -2.17 19.58 -2.98
N VAL A 70 -1.81 18.56 -2.19
CA VAL A 70 -0.58 17.78 -2.37
C VAL A 70 -0.62 16.93 -3.65
N THR A 71 -1.79 16.38 -3.99
CA THR A 71 -2.01 15.56 -5.19
C THR A 71 -3.20 16.15 -5.97
N PRO A 72 -2.97 17.18 -6.83
CA PRO A 72 -4.05 17.89 -7.51
C PRO A 72 -4.84 17.00 -8.48
N VAL A 73 -6.07 16.62 -8.10
CA VAL A 73 -6.90 15.71 -8.90
C VAL A 73 -7.26 16.29 -10.26
N ALA A 74 -7.46 17.60 -10.35
CA ALA A 74 -7.77 18.27 -11.62
C ALA A 74 -6.65 18.06 -12.66
N GLN A 75 -5.38 18.14 -12.26
CA GLN A 75 -4.24 17.93 -13.16
C GLN A 75 -4.13 16.45 -13.56
N PHE A 76 -4.36 15.54 -12.62
CA PHE A 76 -4.41 14.10 -12.90
C PHE A 76 -5.53 13.73 -13.90
N LEU A 77 -6.75 14.21 -13.66
CA LEU A 77 -7.89 13.94 -14.54
C LEU A 77 -7.72 14.60 -15.92
N ALA A 78 -7.07 15.77 -15.99
CA ALA A 78 -6.73 16.39 -17.26
C ALA A 78 -5.81 15.48 -18.09
N GLN A 79 -4.76 14.92 -17.47
CA GLN A 79 -3.86 14.00 -18.17
C GLN A 79 -4.58 12.70 -18.59
N VAL A 80 -5.36 12.09 -17.70
CA VAL A 80 -6.15 10.88 -18.03
C VAL A 80 -7.16 11.14 -19.16
N ARG A 81 -7.72 12.35 -19.26
CA ARG A 81 -8.64 12.72 -20.35
C ARG A 81 -7.95 12.72 -21.70
N GLU A 82 -6.70 13.16 -21.75
CA GLU A 82 -5.86 13.13 -22.97
C GLU A 82 -5.49 11.68 -23.32
N ASP A 83 -5.05 10.91 -22.32
CA ASP A 83 -4.49 9.58 -22.54
C ASP A 83 -5.56 8.49 -22.79
N PHE A 84 -6.78 8.70 -22.28
CA PHE A 84 -7.90 7.74 -22.38
C PHE A 84 -9.21 8.42 -22.81
N PRO A 85 -9.34 8.89 -24.06
CA PRO A 85 -10.50 9.64 -24.52
C PRO A 85 -11.80 8.81 -24.55
N GLY A 86 -12.95 9.49 -24.56
CA GLY A 86 -14.27 8.89 -24.68
C GLY A 86 -14.72 8.12 -23.44
N LEU A 87 -15.22 6.89 -23.62
CA LEU A 87 -15.69 6.02 -22.53
C LEU A 87 -14.54 5.31 -21.79
N LYS A 88 -13.33 5.28 -22.35
CA LYS A 88 -12.18 4.60 -21.73
C LYS A 88 -11.83 5.20 -20.36
N LYS A 89 -11.81 6.53 -20.22
CA LYS A 89 -11.57 7.18 -18.93
C LYS A 89 -12.58 6.77 -17.86
N TRP A 90 -13.85 6.53 -18.22
CA TRP A 90 -14.88 6.12 -17.28
C TRP A 90 -14.72 4.66 -16.85
N ALA A 91 -14.34 3.79 -17.79
CA ALA A 91 -14.08 2.38 -17.50
C ALA A 91 -12.84 2.17 -16.62
N TYR A 92 -11.76 2.90 -16.91
CA TYR A 92 -10.47 2.75 -16.21
C TYR A 92 -10.36 3.60 -14.94
N PHE A 93 -11.03 4.75 -14.91
CA PHE A 93 -11.05 5.68 -13.77
C PHE A 93 -12.50 6.07 -13.47
N PRO A 94 -13.31 5.15 -12.89
CA PRO A 94 -14.71 5.39 -12.62
C PRO A 94 -14.88 6.44 -11.51
N THR A 95 -15.23 7.67 -11.90
CA THR A 95 -15.48 8.78 -10.98
C THR A 95 -16.50 9.78 -11.54
N LEU A 96 -17.34 10.36 -10.67
CA LEU A 96 -18.19 11.50 -11.05
C LEU A 96 -17.41 12.81 -11.21
N LEU A 97 -16.14 12.87 -10.80
CA LEU A 97 -15.30 14.07 -10.95
C LEU A 97 -15.00 14.42 -12.42
N TRP A 98 -15.36 13.54 -13.37
CA TRP A 98 -15.41 13.89 -14.78
C TRP A 98 -16.42 14.99 -15.12
N LEU A 99 -17.47 15.15 -14.29
CA LEU A 99 -18.47 16.21 -14.42
C LEU A 99 -17.97 17.54 -13.86
N GLY A 100 -16.96 17.51 -12.98
CA GLY A 100 -16.32 18.67 -12.39
C GLY A 100 -15.27 18.27 -11.34
N ASP A 101 -14.15 18.99 -11.32
CA ASP A 101 -12.96 18.66 -10.52
C ASP A 101 -12.52 19.84 -9.62
N SER A 102 -13.41 20.80 -9.38
CA SER A 102 -13.14 21.91 -8.46
C SER A 102 -13.14 21.47 -7.01
N ASP A 103 -12.46 22.25 -6.15
CA ASP A 103 -12.42 22.01 -4.70
C ASP A 103 -13.83 21.96 -4.08
N ALA A 104 -14.77 22.74 -4.62
CA ALA A 104 -16.18 22.70 -4.21
C ALA A 104 -16.86 21.38 -4.58
N ILE A 105 -16.58 20.82 -5.77
CA ILE A 105 -17.13 19.52 -6.18
C ILE A 105 -16.51 18.38 -5.36
N LEU A 106 -15.22 18.45 -5.04
CA LEU A 106 -14.58 17.49 -4.13
C LEU A 106 -15.27 17.50 -2.75
N GLN A 107 -15.48 18.67 -2.17
CA GLN A 107 -16.21 18.82 -0.91
C GLN A 107 -17.66 18.36 -1.00
N LEU A 108 -18.37 18.73 -2.07
CA LEU A 108 -19.75 18.32 -2.31
C LEU A 108 -19.85 16.79 -2.41
N THR A 109 -18.93 16.15 -3.13
CA THR A 109 -18.88 14.68 -3.26
C THR A 109 -18.65 14.03 -1.89
N ASN A 110 -17.72 14.55 -1.08
CA ASN A 110 -17.49 14.08 0.29
C ASN A 110 -18.75 14.20 1.16
N ARG A 111 -19.39 15.37 1.16
CA ARG A 111 -20.59 15.65 1.96
C ARG A 111 -21.82 14.89 1.48
N ALA A 112 -21.97 14.67 0.18
CA ALA A 112 -23.00 13.80 -0.36
C ALA A 112 -22.85 12.37 0.17
N GLY A 113 -21.61 11.90 0.32
CA GLY A 113 -21.32 10.62 0.96
C GLY A 113 -21.75 10.57 2.44
N LEU A 114 -21.47 11.64 3.19
CA LEU A 114 -21.91 11.78 4.58
C LEU A 114 -23.44 11.78 4.72
N ILE A 115 -24.14 12.54 3.87
CA ILE A 115 -25.60 12.56 3.80
C ILE A 115 -26.14 11.17 3.43
N GLY A 116 -25.51 10.50 2.45
CA GLY A 116 -25.85 9.13 2.08
C GLY A 116 -25.74 8.16 3.25
N GLY A 117 -24.70 8.29 4.09
CA GLY A 117 -24.57 7.50 5.32
C GLY A 117 -25.68 7.78 6.34
N LEU A 118 -26.12 9.03 6.51
CA LEU A 118 -27.25 9.38 7.39
C LEU A 118 -28.57 8.78 6.88
N LEU A 119 -28.81 8.84 5.57
CA LEU A 119 -29.98 8.23 4.94
C LEU A 119 -29.95 6.70 5.07
N ALA A 120 -28.78 6.09 4.94
CA ALA A 120 -28.56 4.66 5.18
C ALA A 120 -28.97 4.22 6.60
N ILE A 121 -28.63 5.02 7.61
CA ILE A 121 -29.05 4.78 9.00
C ILE A 121 -30.58 4.86 9.16
N TYR A 122 -31.22 5.81 8.46
CA TYR A 122 -32.68 5.96 8.50
C TYR A 122 -33.43 4.72 7.98
N GLY A 123 -32.93 4.07 6.92
CA GLY A 123 -33.53 2.86 6.35
C GLY A 123 -34.68 3.12 5.37
N GLY A 124 -35.37 2.05 4.96
CA GLY A 124 -36.35 2.04 3.88
C GLY A 124 -35.72 2.37 2.52
N ILE A 125 -36.52 2.97 1.63
CA ILE A 125 -36.06 3.41 0.30
C ILE A 125 -34.92 4.42 0.39
N PHE A 126 -34.98 5.35 1.36
CA PHE A 126 -33.91 6.30 1.63
C PHE A 126 -32.65 5.61 2.13
N GLY A 127 -32.80 4.51 2.86
CA GLY A 127 -31.69 3.66 3.29
C GLY A 127 -30.86 3.16 2.12
N TRP A 128 -31.52 2.51 1.16
CA TRP A 128 -30.84 1.97 -0.02
C TRP A 128 -30.26 3.08 -0.90
N LEU A 129 -31.02 4.16 -1.16
CA LEU A 129 -30.54 5.31 -1.91
C LEU A 129 -29.33 5.99 -1.22
N GLY A 130 -29.33 6.03 0.10
CA GLY A 130 -28.24 6.55 0.92
C GLY A 130 -26.97 5.70 0.81
N LEU A 131 -27.10 4.37 0.90
CA LEU A 131 -26.00 3.44 0.66
C LEU A 131 -25.44 3.58 -0.75
N PHE A 132 -26.31 3.69 -1.75
CA PHE A 132 -25.90 3.88 -3.14
C PHE A 132 -25.15 5.21 -3.34
N LEU A 133 -25.71 6.32 -2.83
CA LEU A 133 -25.10 7.64 -2.90
C LEU A 133 -23.74 7.68 -2.21
N SER A 134 -23.64 7.12 -1.00
CA SER A 134 -22.38 7.05 -0.25
C SER A 134 -21.35 6.15 -0.92
N ARG A 135 -21.76 5.01 -1.49
CA ARG A 135 -20.87 4.15 -2.28
C ARG A 135 -20.38 4.81 -3.57
N LEU A 136 -21.24 5.60 -4.22
CA LEU A 136 -20.91 6.35 -5.43
C LEU A 136 -19.97 7.52 -5.15
N ALA A 137 -20.18 8.23 -4.04
CA ALA A 137 -19.26 9.25 -3.55
C ALA A 137 -17.89 8.65 -3.21
N LEU A 138 -17.86 7.51 -2.51
CA LEU A 138 -16.63 6.81 -2.16
C LEU A 138 -15.88 6.36 -3.42
N GLN A 139 -16.60 5.79 -4.41
CA GLN A 139 -16.03 5.42 -5.71
C GLN A 139 -15.43 6.63 -6.43
N SER A 140 -16.14 7.76 -6.41
CA SER A 140 -15.71 8.96 -7.11
C SER A 140 -14.44 9.55 -6.51
N LEU A 141 -14.28 9.46 -5.19
CA LEU A 141 -13.06 9.90 -4.50
C LEU A 141 -11.95 8.84 -4.56
N ALA A 142 -12.20 7.60 -5.00
CA ALA A 142 -11.18 6.55 -5.12
C ALA A 142 -10.03 6.93 -6.06
N VAL A 143 -10.31 7.77 -7.06
CA VAL A 143 -9.31 8.30 -8.01
C VAL A 143 -8.21 9.13 -7.33
N THR A 144 -8.47 9.63 -6.12
CA THR A 144 -7.46 10.29 -5.28
C THR A 144 -6.40 9.31 -4.76
N GLY A 145 -6.62 8.00 -4.95
CA GLY A 145 -5.68 6.86 -5.01
C GLY A 145 -4.74 6.68 -3.82
N GLU A 146 -3.90 7.68 -3.60
CA GLU A 146 -2.78 7.69 -2.68
C GLU A 146 -3.17 7.90 -1.21
N PHE A 147 -4.43 8.25 -0.92
CA PHE A 147 -4.93 8.48 0.43
C PHE A 147 -5.82 7.34 0.96
N TRP A 148 -5.90 6.23 0.22
CA TRP A 148 -6.69 5.05 0.59
C TRP A 148 -5.79 3.90 1.01
N PHE A 149 -5.98 3.45 2.24
CA PHE A 149 -5.24 2.37 2.88
C PHE A 149 -5.99 1.05 2.72
N VAL A 150 -5.32 -0.05 3.06
CA VAL A 150 -5.84 -1.41 2.84
C VAL A 150 -7.10 -1.69 3.65
N TRP A 151 -7.27 -1.04 4.81
CA TRP A 151 -8.52 -1.10 5.56
C TRP A 151 -9.64 -0.25 4.97
N ASP A 152 -9.36 0.76 4.14
CA ASP A 152 -10.41 1.43 3.37
C ASP A 152 -11.00 0.50 2.30
N TYR A 153 -10.20 -0.45 1.78
CA TYR A 153 -10.68 -1.41 0.76
C TYR A 153 -11.80 -2.31 1.27
N MET A 154 -11.81 -2.60 2.58
CA MET A 154 -12.95 -3.25 3.24
C MET A 154 -14.22 -2.40 3.10
N VAL A 155 -14.13 -1.08 3.26
CA VAL A 155 -15.28 -0.18 3.12
C VAL A 155 -15.79 -0.17 1.68
N PHE A 156 -14.90 -0.18 0.68
CA PHE A 156 -15.28 -0.28 -0.74
C PHE A 156 -16.03 -1.58 -1.06
N GLU A 157 -15.53 -2.71 -0.56
CA GLU A 157 -16.08 -4.04 -0.79
C GLU A 157 -17.38 -4.27 -0.03
N ALA A 158 -17.39 -4.01 1.28
CA ALA A 158 -18.60 -4.09 2.12
C ALA A 158 -19.67 -3.11 1.63
N GLY A 159 -19.29 -1.90 1.22
CA GLY A 159 -20.18 -0.90 0.63
C GLY A 159 -20.76 -1.29 -0.73
N ALA A 160 -20.12 -2.22 -1.46
CA ALA A 160 -20.70 -2.80 -2.67
C ALA A 160 -21.64 -3.97 -2.34
N LEU A 161 -21.22 -4.89 -1.46
CA LEU A 161 -22.04 -6.04 -1.06
C LEU A 161 -23.32 -5.64 -0.34
N VAL A 162 -23.28 -4.60 0.49
CA VAL A 162 -24.46 -4.14 1.25
C VAL A 162 -25.60 -3.68 0.34
N LEU A 163 -25.32 -3.23 -0.89
CA LEU A 163 -26.34 -2.84 -1.86
C LEU A 163 -27.15 -4.04 -2.38
N LEU A 164 -26.60 -5.25 -2.26
CA LEU A 164 -27.22 -6.52 -2.62
C LEU A 164 -27.93 -7.18 -1.43
N LEU A 165 -27.79 -6.64 -0.22
CA LEU A 165 -28.48 -7.11 0.98
C LEU A 165 -29.90 -6.52 1.06
N PRO A 166 -30.81 -7.18 1.81
CA PRO A 166 -32.14 -6.65 2.07
C PRO A 166 -32.10 -5.27 2.72
N GLN A 167 -33.08 -4.43 2.38
CA GLN A 167 -33.14 -3.08 2.91
C GLN A 167 -33.45 -3.12 4.42
N ALA A 168 -32.75 -2.28 5.19
CA ALA A 168 -33.18 -1.94 6.53
C ALA A 168 -34.60 -1.37 6.49
N LEU A 169 -35.47 -1.75 7.43
CA LEU A 169 -36.76 -1.07 7.63
C LEU A 169 -36.52 0.41 7.97
N PRO A 170 -37.45 1.34 7.72
CA PRO A 170 -37.34 2.70 8.26
C PRO A 170 -37.23 2.67 9.80
N LEU A 171 -36.49 3.61 10.40
CA LEU A 171 -36.26 3.66 11.86
C LEU A 171 -37.56 3.64 12.68
N HIS A 172 -38.63 4.27 12.19
CA HIS A 172 -39.93 4.28 12.88
C HIS A 172 -40.65 2.92 12.84
N ALA A 173 -40.30 2.04 11.89
CA ALA A 173 -40.89 0.71 11.74
C ALA A 173 -40.05 -0.39 12.44
N GLY A 174 -38.76 -0.15 12.66
CA GLY A 174 -37.88 -1.04 13.42
C GLY A 174 -36.44 -1.05 12.92
N LEU A 175 -35.58 -1.79 13.64
CA LEU A 175 -34.15 -1.92 13.32
C LEU A 175 -33.83 -3.11 12.42
N GLY A 176 -34.81 -3.97 12.13
CA GLY A 176 -34.65 -5.13 11.27
C GLY A 176 -34.50 -4.78 9.79
N ALA A 177 -34.13 -5.78 9.00
CA ALA A 177 -34.24 -5.79 7.56
C ALA A 177 -35.66 -6.13 7.10
N SER A 178 -35.97 -5.90 5.83
CA SER A 178 -37.28 -6.23 5.25
C SER A 178 -37.51 -7.73 5.05
N HIS A 179 -36.44 -8.50 4.86
CA HIS A 179 -36.42 -9.95 4.65
C HIS A 179 -34.99 -10.47 4.84
N LEU A 180 -34.78 -11.78 4.72
CA LEU A 180 -33.45 -12.41 4.79
C LEU A 180 -32.69 -12.28 3.45
N PRO A 181 -31.35 -12.18 3.46
CA PRO A 181 -30.57 -12.07 2.24
C PRO A 181 -30.68 -13.32 1.36
N VAL A 182 -30.46 -13.14 0.07
CA VAL A 182 -30.26 -14.26 -0.85
C VAL A 182 -29.00 -15.03 -0.40
N PRO A 183 -29.03 -16.37 -0.29
CA PRO A 183 -27.92 -17.15 0.24
C PRO A 183 -26.57 -16.82 -0.41
N CYS A 184 -26.48 -16.73 -1.74
CA CYS A 184 -25.21 -16.44 -2.41
C CYS A 184 -24.58 -15.09 -2.01
N VAL A 185 -25.38 -14.07 -1.70
CA VAL A 185 -24.90 -12.76 -1.20
C VAL A 185 -24.45 -12.86 0.24
N ALA A 186 -25.20 -13.60 1.07
CA ALA A 186 -24.79 -13.82 2.45
C ALA A 186 -23.50 -14.65 2.53
N LEU A 187 -23.25 -15.56 1.58
CA LEU A 187 -22.00 -16.32 1.49
C LEU A 187 -20.85 -15.39 1.15
N ALA A 188 -21.06 -14.48 0.19
CA ALA A 188 -20.08 -13.45 -0.17
C ALA A 188 -19.74 -12.58 1.04
N TRP A 189 -20.74 -12.15 1.83
CA TRP A 189 -20.53 -11.39 3.07
C TRP A 189 -19.77 -12.17 4.13
N GLN A 190 -20.14 -13.44 4.35
CA GLN A 190 -19.43 -14.31 5.28
C GLN A 190 -17.98 -14.53 4.84
N LEU A 191 -17.74 -14.77 3.56
CA LEU A 191 -16.40 -14.91 3.01
C LEU A 191 -15.58 -13.63 3.15
N LEU A 192 -16.18 -12.45 3.00
CA LEU A 192 -15.51 -11.18 3.33
C LEU A 192 -15.06 -11.15 4.79
N ALA A 193 -15.94 -11.49 5.73
CA ALA A 193 -15.62 -11.52 7.16
C ALA A 193 -14.45 -12.47 7.45
N ILE A 194 -14.47 -13.68 6.88
CA ILE A 194 -13.46 -14.71 7.09
C ILE A 194 -12.13 -14.34 6.41
N ARG A 195 -12.19 -13.95 5.14
CA ARG A 195 -11.02 -13.65 4.31
C ARG A 195 -10.23 -12.47 4.82
N LEU A 196 -10.91 -11.46 5.36
CA LEU A 196 -10.23 -10.30 5.93
C LEU A 196 -9.35 -10.70 7.11
N MET A 197 -9.86 -11.52 8.05
CA MET A 197 -9.06 -11.98 9.19
C MET A 197 -8.01 -13.02 8.81
N LEU A 198 -8.34 -13.98 7.94
CA LEU A 198 -7.35 -14.95 7.45
C LEU A 198 -6.23 -14.28 6.65
N GLY A 199 -6.53 -13.19 5.95
CA GLY A 199 -5.55 -12.33 5.30
C GLY A 199 -4.50 -11.80 6.30
N PHE A 200 -4.91 -11.48 7.52
CA PHE A 200 -4.01 -11.04 8.59
C PHE A 200 -3.27 -12.22 9.21
N ALA A 201 -3.96 -13.35 9.37
CA ALA A 201 -3.40 -14.55 10.00
C ALA A 201 -2.32 -15.23 9.15
N LYS A 202 -2.44 -15.24 7.82
CA LYS A 202 -1.53 -16.02 6.94
C LYS A 202 -0.07 -15.55 6.98
N THR A 203 0.17 -14.26 7.23
CA THR A 203 1.54 -13.73 7.37
C THR A 203 2.24 -14.30 8.60
N LYS A 204 1.49 -14.77 9.60
CA LYS A 204 2.00 -15.42 10.81
C LYS A 204 2.57 -16.81 10.54
N PHE A 205 2.13 -17.49 9.49
CA PHE A 205 2.71 -18.78 9.08
C PHE A 205 3.88 -18.63 8.11
N SER A 206 4.13 -17.41 7.61
CA SER A 206 5.16 -17.13 6.61
C SER A 206 6.50 -16.83 7.29
N ASN A 207 7.35 -17.84 7.47
CA ASN A 207 8.73 -17.72 7.96
C ASN A 207 8.92 -17.12 9.37
N ALA A 208 7.83 -16.86 10.11
CA ALA A 208 7.88 -16.33 11.46
C ALA A 208 8.12 -17.47 12.47
N ASN A 209 9.12 -17.31 13.34
CA ASN A 209 9.26 -18.14 14.54
C ASN A 209 8.18 -17.74 15.57
N VAL A 210 6.90 -17.84 15.22
CA VAL A 210 5.73 -17.45 16.06
C VAL A 210 5.80 -18.04 17.47
N ALA A 211 6.33 -19.27 17.59
CA ALA A 211 6.53 -19.94 18.86
C ALA A 211 7.73 -19.41 19.68
N LYS A 212 8.78 -18.88 19.03
CA LYS A 212 9.95 -18.31 19.72
C LYS A 212 9.75 -16.84 20.07
N ASP A 213 8.97 -16.11 19.28
CA ASP A 213 8.64 -14.70 19.50
C ASP A 213 7.28 -14.53 20.19
N ASN A 214 7.19 -14.99 21.44
CA ASN A 214 5.97 -14.87 22.23
C ASN A 214 5.79 -13.48 22.89
N LEU A 215 6.66 -12.52 22.58
CA LEU A 215 6.62 -11.14 23.07
C LEU A 215 6.41 -10.11 21.95
N PHE A 216 6.01 -10.55 20.75
CA PHE A 216 5.65 -9.69 19.62
C PHE A 216 4.80 -8.47 20.05
N LEU A 217 3.78 -8.69 20.89
CA LEU A 217 2.87 -7.63 21.32
C LEU A 217 3.56 -6.51 22.12
N GLN A 218 4.64 -6.82 22.83
CA GLN A 218 5.42 -5.82 23.55
C GLN A 218 5.90 -4.74 22.57
N GLY A 219 6.57 -5.13 21.49
CA GLY A 219 7.00 -4.21 20.44
C GLY A 219 5.82 -3.63 19.66
N PHE A 220 4.83 -4.46 19.33
CA PHE A 220 3.68 -4.06 18.51
C PHE A 220 2.90 -2.89 19.08
N PHE A 221 2.69 -2.84 20.40
CA PHE A 221 1.93 -1.75 21.00
C PHE A 221 2.52 -0.37 20.73
N VAL A 222 3.83 -0.26 20.54
CA VAL A 222 4.53 1.00 20.26
C VAL A 222 4.81 1.18 18.78
N TRP A 223 5.19 0.09 18.10
CA TRP A 223 5.56 0.13 16.67
C TRP A 223 4.34 0.10 15.73
N GLN A 224 3.14 -0.26 16.17
CA GLN A 224 1.94 -0.13 15.33
C GLN A 224 1.75 1.31 14.79
N LEU A 225 0.85 1.45 13.81
CA LEU A 225 0.72 2.67 13.02
C LEU A 225 0.66 3.95 13.84
N LEU A 226 -0.34 4.12 14.70
CA LEU A 226 -0.48 5.29 15.55
C LEU A 226 -0.90 4.83 16.94
N PRO A 227 0.08 4.56 17.84
CA PRO A 227 -0.21 4.08 19.17
C PRO A 227 -0.94 5.15 19.98
N ASN A 228 -1.82 4.70 20.87
CA ASN A 228 -2.42 5.57 21.87
C ASN A 228 -1.73 5.36 23.23
N LYS A 229 -2.21 6.06 24.26
CA LYS A 229 -1.61 6.01 25.61
C LYS A 229 -1.67 4.60 26.21
N LEU A 230 -2.77 3.87 25.99
CA LEU A 230 -2.92 2.53 26.53
C LEU A 230 -1.89 1.59 25.90
N ALA A 231 -1.62 1.74 24.61
CA ALA A 231 -0.56 1.00 23.93
C ALA A 231 0.81 1.22 24.59
N TRP A 232 1.18 2.47 24.82
CA TRP A 232 2.44 2.80 25.51
C TRP A 232 2.49 2.19 26.92
N HIS A 233 1.37 2.18 27.66
CA HIS A 233 1.33 1.52 28.97
C HIS A 233 1.44 -0.01 28.87
N LEU A 234 0.77 -0.63 27.90
CA LEU A 234 0.80 -2.08 27.69
C LEU A 234 2.17 -2.58 27.20
N HIS A 235 2.96 -1.73 26.54
CA HIS A 235 4.36 -2.02 26.23
C HIS A 235 5.17 -2.39 27.49
N HIS A 236 4.83 -1.78 28.63
CA HIS A 236 5.45 -2.05 29.92
C HIS A 236 4.68 -3.06 30.78
N ALA A 237 3.69 -3.77 30.22
CA ALA A 237 2.94 -4.77 30.96
C ALA A 237 3.81 -5.98 31.33
N PRO A 238 3.51 -6.69 32.44
CA PRO A 238 4.16 -7.94 32.77
C PRO A 238 4.17 -8.94 31.61
N LEU A 239 5.30 -9.61 31.39
CA LEU A 239 5.52 -10.51 30.24
C LEU A 239 4.45 -11.61 30.10
N TRP A 240 3.88 -12.09 31.22
CA TRP A 240 2.82 -13.10 31.17
C TRP A 240 1.51 -12.57 30.57
N ILE A 241 1.19 -11.30 30.80
CA ILE A 241 0.02 -10.64 30.19
C ILE A 241 0.24 -10.53 28.69
N LEU A 242 1.42 -10.05 28.28
CA LEU A 242 1.79 -9.92 26.87
C LEU A 242 1.71 -11.26 26.11
N ARG A 243 2.23 -12.34 26.71
CA ARG A 243 2.13 -13.70 26.17
C ARG A 243 0.70 -14.20 26.09
N ALA A 244 -0.12 -13.95 27.11
CA ALA A 244 -1.52 -14.34 27.12
C ALA A 244 -2.33 -13.60 26.03
N LEU A 245 -2.13 -12.29 25.91
CA LEU A 245 -2.74 -11.48 24.85
C LEU A 245 -2.28 -11.95 23.46
N TYR A 246 -1.01 -12.29 23.30
CA TYR A 246 -0.46 -12.80 22.05
C TYR A 246 -1.10 -14.13 21.66
N GLY A 247 -1.16 -15.10 22.59
CA GLY A 247 -1.83 -16.37 22.38
C GLY A 247 -3.32 -16.21 22.04
N GLY A 248 -4.02 -15.32 22.74
CA GLY A 248 -5.41 -14.98 22.46
C GLY A 248 -5.62 -14.38 21.07
N MET A 249 -4.78 -13.43 20.67
CA MET A 249 -4.79 -12.84 19.33
C MET A 249 -4.56 -13.92 18.25
N ILE A 250 -3.53 -14.76 18.38
CA ILE A 250 -3.27 -15.85 17.42
C ILE A 250 -4.49 -16.77 17.29
N TYR A 251 -5.08 -17.16 18.41
CA TYR A 251 -6.27 -18.01 18.42
C TYR A 251 -7.45 -17.34 17.68
N VAL A 252 -7.74 -16.07 17.98
CA VAL A 252 -8.85 -15.35 17.35
C VAL A 252 -8.60 -15.12 15.86
N GLU A 253 -7.37 -14.82 15.44
CA GLU A 253 -7.11 -14.53 14.03
C GLU A 253 -7.01 -15.80 13.17
N VAL A 254 -6.52 -16.90 13.72
CA VAL A 254 -6.30 -18.15 12.96
C VAL A 254 -7.51 -19.06 13.05
N VAL A 255 -8.03 -19.31 14.26
CA VAL A 255 -8.99 -20.39 14.50
C VAL A 255 -10.43 -19.91 14.37
N LEU A 256 -10.75 -18.78 14.98
CA LEU A 256 -12.13 -18.29 15.03
C LEU A 256 -12.76 -17.88 13.69
N PRO A 257 -12.03 -17.46 12.62
CA PRO A 257 -12.68 -17.17 11.35
C PRO A 257 -13.35 -18.42 10.75
N PHE A 258 -12.76 -19.61 10.93
CA PHE A 258 -13.34 -20.86 10.44
C PHE A 258 -14.67 -21.21 11.14
N CYS A 259 -14.89 -20.70 12.35
CA CYS A 259 -16.16 -20.87 13.05
C CYS A 259 -17.33 -20.24 12.26
N GLY A 260 -17.08 -19.26 11.39
CA GLY A 260 -18.08 -18.67 10.51
C GLY A 260 -18.76 -19.68 9.58
N PHE A 261 -18.06 -20.76 9.16
CA PHE A 261 -18.62 -21.79 8.27
C PHE A 261 -19.64 -22.72 8.92
N PHE A 262 -19.64 -22.82 10.25
CA PHE A 262 -20.58 -23.66 11.00
C PHE A 262 -21.85 -22.88 11.35
N SER A 263 -22.90 -23.55 11.80
CA SER A 263 -24.13 -22.93 12.32
C SER A 263 -24.18 -22.94 13.86
N GLY A 264 -25.09 -22.18 14.45
CA GLY A 264 -25.32 -22.18 15.89
C GLY A 264 -24.19 -21.56 16.73
N ALA A 265 -23.87 -22.18 17.85
CA ALA A 265 -22.95 -21.63 18.84
C ALA A 265 -21.50 -21.41 18.36
N PRO A 266 -20.88 -22.30 17.55
CA PRO A 266 -19.57 -22.03 16.98
C PRO A 266 -19.54 -20.71 16.20
N ARG A 267 -20.55 -20.44 15.36
CA ARG A 267 -20.65 -19.20 14.59
C ARG A 267 -20.72 -17.97 15.49
N CYS A 268 -21.55 -18.02 16.54
CA CYS A 268 -21.66 -16.95 17.53
C CYS A 268 -20.35 -16.70 18.27
N PHE A 269 -19.65 -17.78 18.65
CA PHE A 269 -18.36 -17.69 19.33
C PHE A 269 -17.30 -17.06 18.44
N GLY A 270 -17.27 -17.43 17.15
CA GLY A 270 -16.42 -16.79 16.15
C GLY A 270 -16.73 -15.29 16.01
N ALA A 271 -18.00 -14.93 15.85
CA ALA A 271 -18.45 -13.55 15.71
C ALA A 271 -18.05 -12.68 16.91
N TRP A 272 -18.35 -13.12 18.14
CA TRP A 272 -17.98 -12.42 19.35
C TRP A 272 -16.46 -12.30 19.53
N GLY A 273 -15.72 -13.38 19.30
CA GLY A 273 -14.26 -13.37 19.39
C GLY A 273 -13.63 -12.34 18.44
N LEU A 274 -14.09 -12.29 17.19
CA LEU A 274 -13.61 -11.32 16.20
C LEU A 274 -13.98 -9.87 16.58
N ILE A 275 -15.20 -9.63 17.07
CA ILE A 275 -15.63 -8.31 17.56
C ILE A 275 -14.81 -7.87 18.78
N LEU A 276 -14.59 -8.77 19.74
CA LEU A 276 -13.80 -8.50 20.93
C LEU A 276 -12.33 -8.20 20.59
N LEU A 277 -11.76 -8.89 19.60
CA LEU A 277 -10.44 -8.55 19.08
C LEU A 277 -10.42 -7.14 18.48
N MET A 278 -11.43 -6.75 17.68
CA MET A 278 -11.51 -5.39 17.16
C MET A 278 -11.63 -4.33 18.24
N PHE A 279 -12.41 -4.61 19.29
CA PHE A 279 -12.51 -3.74 20.44
C PHE A 279 -11.15 -3.60 21.13
N GLY A 280 -10.44 -4.71 21.38
CA GLY A 280 -9.08 -4.70 21.93
C GLY A 280 -8.11 -3.86 21.09
N ILE A 281 -8.10 -4.06 19.77
CA ILE A 281 -7.23 -3.29 18.86
C ILE A 281 -7.60 -1.80 18.87
N PHE A 282 -8.89 -1.46 18.89
CA PHE A 282 -9.37 -0.07 19.02
C PHE A 282 -8.93 0.58 20.33
N LEU A 283 -8.94 -0.19 21.44
CA LEU A 283 -8.45 0.29 22.73
C LEU A 283 -6.94 0.59 22.71
N THR A 284 -6.17 -0.10 21.87
CA THR A 284 -4.71 -0.04 21.89
C THR A 284 -4.10 0.69 20.69
N GLY A 285 -4.87 1.12 19.69
CA GLY A 285 -4.31 1.79 18.51
C GLY A 285 -5.33 2.60 17.74
N ASN A 286 -4.86 3.53 16.92
CA ASN A 286 -5.71 4.34 16.06
C ASN A 286 -5.67 3.79 14.62
N TRP A 287 -6.74 3.11 14.20
CA TRP A 287 -6.87 2.50 12.86
C TRP A 287 -8.03 3.10 12.04
N GLY A 288 -8.36 4.35 12.32
CA GLY A 288 -9.48 5.05 11.68
C GLY A 288 -10.80 4.31 11.85
N GLN A 289 -11.51 4.11 10.74
CA GLN A 289 -12.80 3.41 10.70
C GLN A 289 -12.70 1.88 10.78
N PHE A 290 -11.49 1.30 10.72
CA PHE A 290 -11.31 -0.13 10.48
C PHE A 290 -11.95 -1.02 11.56
N ASN A 291 -11.67 -0.75 12.84
CA ASN A 291 -12.16 -1.61 13.93
C ASN A 291 -13.68 -1.65 13.98
N ILE A 292 -14.32 -0.48 13.84
CA ILE A 292 -15.79 -0.36 13.80
C ILE A 292 -16.33 -1.08 12.57
N GLY A 293 -15.73 -0.84 11.40
CA GLY A 293 -16.16 -1.44 10.15
C GLY A 293 -16.07 -2.95 10.14
N TYR A 294 -14.96 -3.53 10.61
CA TYR A 294 -14.81 -4.98 10.64
C TYR A 294 -15.70 -5.63 11.70
N ALA A 295 -15.86 -5.01 12.88
CA ALA A 295 -16.82 -5.49 13.87
C ALA A 295 -18.24 -5.57 13.29
N LEU A 296 -18.65 -4.58 12.48
CA LEU A 296 -19.94 -4.58 11.79
C LEU A 296 -20.03 -5.64 10.67
N VAL A 297 -18.93 -5.92 9.96
CA VAL A 297 -18.87 -7.07 9.03
C VAL A 297 -19.11 -8.37 9.79
N CYS A 298 -18.50 -8.55 10.97
CA CYS A 298 -18.69 -9.70 11.84
C CYS A 298 -20.12 -9.82 12.40
N VAL A 299 -20.88 -8.72 12.52
CA VAL A 299 -22.30 -8.80 12.93
C VAL A 299 -23.09 -9.69 11.98
N GLY A 300 -22.77 -9.69 10.68
CA GLY A 300 -23.43 -10.58 9.70
C GLY A 300 -23.27 -12.08 9.99
N LEU A 301 -22.30 -12.47 10.83
CA LEU A 301 -22.14 -13.85 11.29
C LEU A 301 -23.18 -14.27 12.33
N PHE A 302 -23.98 -13.35 12.89
CA PHE A 302 -25.08 -13.72 13.80
C PHE A 302 -26.34 -14.21 13.08
N ASP A 303 -26.35 -14.27 11.75
CA ASP A 303 -27.39 -15.03 11.05
C ASP A 303 -27.13 -16.53 11.22
N LEU A 304 -27.93 -17.17 12.08
CA LEU A 304 -27.87 -18.61 12.36
C LEU A 304 -28.83 -19.43 11.50
N GLU A 305 -29.71 -18.77 10.74
CA GLU A 305 -30.75 -19.40 9.91
C GLU A 305 -30.22 -19.79 8.53
N ILE A 306 -29.15 -19.12 8.07
CA ILE A 306 -28.48 -19.43 6.80
C ILE A 306 -27.92 -20.86 6.76
N GLN A 307 -28.36 -21.61 5.75
CA GLN A 307 -27.81 -22.90 5.37
C GLN A 307 -27.17 -22.85 3.98
N TRP A 308 -26.00 -23.45 3.85
CA TRP A 308 -25.25 -23.51 2.60
C TRP A 308 -25.55 -24.81 1.86
N SER A 309 -26.27 -24.73 0.74
CA SER A 309 -26.40 -25.83 -0.20
C SER A 309 -26.22 -25.35 -1.63
N PHE A 310 -25.86 -26.27 -2.54
CA PHE A 310 -25.79 -25.95 -3.97
C PHE A 310 -27.13 -25.40 -4.48
N SER A 311 -28.25 -26.00 -4.09
CA SER A 311 -29.58 -25.54 -4.50
C SER A 311 -29.94 -24.15 -3.98
N THR A 312 -29.60 -23.83 -2.72
CA THR A 312 -29.88 -22.52 -2.12
C THR A 312 -28.98 -21.42 -2.69
N PHE A 313 -27.76 -21.75 -3.11
CA PHE A 313 -26.87 -20.80 -3.77
C PHE A 313 -27.46 -20.24 -5.07
N PHE A 314 -28.10 -21.10 -5.88
CA PHE A 314 -28.74 -20.71 -7.14
C PHE A 314 -30.19 -20.24 -6.99
N SER A 315 -30.62 -19.92 -5.75
CA SER A 315 -31.92 -19.28 -5.52
C SER A 315 -31.89 -17.78 -5.85
N GLY A 316 -33.06 -17.21 -6.14
CA GLY A 316 -33.21 -15.80 -6.47
C GLY A 316 -33.18 -15.50 -7.97
N SER A 317 -32.76 -14.28 -8.33
CA SER A 317 -32.72 -13.84 -9.74
C SER A 317 -31.70 -14.63 -10.56
N TRP A 318 -31.97 -14.88 -11.84
CA TRP A 318 -31.06 -15.63 -12.72
C TRP A 318 -29.65 -15.05 -12.88
N LEU A 319 -29.48 -13.74 -12.67
CA LEU A 319 -28.21 -13.03 -12.87
C LEU A 319 -27.30 -13.05 -11.63
N LEU A 320 -27.89 -13.07 -10.42
CA LEU A 320 -27.13 -12.88 -9.17
C LEU A 320 -26.22 -14.07 -8.82
N PRO A 321 -26.67 -15.34 -8.87
CA PRO A 321 -25.80 -16.48 -8.55
C PRO A 321 -24.56 -16.61 -9.45
N PRO A 322 -24.64 -16.45 -10.79
CA PRO A 322 -23.43 -16.43 -11.64
C PRO A 322 -22.42 -15.34 -11.24
N LEU A 323 -22.90 -14.12 -10.93
CA LEU A 323 -22.03 -13.03 -10.48
C LEU A 323 -21.38 -13.34 -9.12
N MET A 324 -22.16 -13.88 -8.19
CA MET A 324 -21.63 -14.29 -6.88
C MET A 324 -20.66 -15.46 -6.99
N LEU A 325 -20.86 -16.39 -7.93
CA LEU A 325 -19.91 -17.48 -8.17
C LEU A 325 -18.55 -16.95 -8.61
N VAL A 326 -18.52 -15.98 -9.53
CA VAL A 326 -17.30 -15.28 -9.96
C VAL A 326 -16.68 -14.53 -8.77
N TYR A 327 -17.49 -13.82 -7.98
CA TYR A 327 -17.01 -13.13 -6.77
C TYR A 327 -16.35 -14.08 -5.77
N VAL A 328 -16.99 -15.21 -5.47
CA VAL A 328 -16.50 -16.23 -4.53
C VAL A 328 -15.20 -16.83 -5.05
N PHE A 329 -15.14 -17.18 -6.34
CA PHE A 329 -13.95 -17.74 -6.96
C PHE A 329 -12.75 -16.79 -6.88
N ILE A 330 -12.92 -15.52 -7.27
CA ILE A 330 -11.86 -14.51 -7.17
C ILE A 330 -11.49 -14.24 -5.71
N SER A 331 -12.48 -14.20 -4.81
CA SER A 331 -12.24 -14.01 -3.38
C SER A 331 -11.39 -15.13 -2.78
N LEU A 332 -11.62 -16.39 -3.17
CA LEU A 332 -10.80 -17.53 -2.72
C LEU A 332 -9.37 -17.43 -3.25
N ILE A 333 -9.19 -17.04 -4.52
CA ILE A 333 -7.87 -16.80 -5.11
C ILE A 333 -7.14 -15.69 -4.34
N ASN A 334 -7.78 -14.55 -4.10
CA ASN A 334 -7.20 -13.46 -3.32
C ASN A 334 -6.89 -13.92 -1.88
N GLY A 335 -7.79 -14.68 -1.26
CA GLY A 335 -7.59 -15.22 0.09
C GLY A 335 -6.35 -16.09 0.20
N LEU A 336 -6.13 -17.01 -0.75
CA LEU A 336 -5.01 -17.93 -0.75
C LEU A 336 -3.67 -17.26 -1.10
N PHE A 337 -3.65 -16.39 -2.12
CA PHE A 337 -2.39 -15.94 -2.71
C PHE A 337 -2.03 -14.47 -2.47
N ASP A 338 -2.97 -13.63 -2.04
CA ASP A 338 -2.76 -12.19 -1.98
C ASP A 338 -2.44 -11.70 -0.56
N THR A 339 -1.16 -11.40 -0.29
CA THR A 339 -0.73 -10.77 0.97
C THR A 339 -0.73 -9.25 0.83
N TRP A 340 -0.79 -8.52 1.95
CA TRP A 340 -0.81 -7.04 1.96
C TRP A 340 0.24 -6.34 1.08
N THR A 341 1.42 -6.93 0.95
CA THR A 341 2.49 -6.42 0.07
C THR A 341 2.22 -6.64 -1.41
N ASN A 342 1.08 -7.23 -1.77
CA ASN A 342 0.85 -7.78 -3.09
C ASN A 342 -0.63 -7.82 -3.47
N THR A 343 -1.31 -6.66 -3.55
CA THR A 343 -2.66 -6.45 -4.14
C THR A 343 -2.80 -6.87 -5.62
N SER A 344 -1.94 -7.77 -6.06
CA SER A 344 -1.33 -7.91 -7.38
C SER A 344 -1.20 -9.35 -7.82
N TRP A 345 -1.31 -10.33 -6.91
CA TRP A 345 -1.15 -11.74 -7.30
C TRP A 345 -2.10 -12.19 -8.42
N PRO A 346 -3.38 -11.75 -8.47
CA PRO A 346 -4.26 -12.07 -9.59
C PRO A 346 -3.90 -11.37 -10.91
N TRP A 347 -3.01 -10.37 -10.86
CA TRP A 347 -2.85 -9.36 -11.89
C TRP A 347 -1.57 -9.47 -12.68
N PHE A 348 -0.65 -10.34 -12.25
CA PHE A 348 0.50 -10.75 -13.03
C PHE A 348 0.07 -11.13 -14.43
N ASN A 349 1.01 -11.01 -15.37
CA ASN A 349 0.79 -11.33 -16.76
C ASN A 349 0.64 -12.85 -16.96
N TRP A 350 -0.39 -13.46 -16.36
CA TRP A 350 -0.80 -14.85 -16.57
C TRP A 350 -1.03 -15.11 -18.07
N GLU A 351 -1.37 -14.05 -18.81
CA GLU A 351 -1.45 -14.05 -20.28
C GLU A 351 -0.12 -14.44 -20.98
N ILE A 352 1.02 -14.27 -20.30
CA ILE A 352 2.37 -14.63 -20.78
C ILE A 352 2.72 -16.09 -20.44
N ILE A 353 1.98 -16.76 -19.54
CA ILE A 353 2.17 -18.18 -19.24
C ILE A 353 1.71 -19.00 -20.46
N PRO A 354 2.60 -19.77 -21.12
CA PRO A 354 2.21 -20.62 -22.23
C PRO A 354 1.11 -21.61 -21.82
N GLY A 355 0.02 -21.67 -22.59
CA GLY A 355 -1.09 -22.61 -22.36
C GLY A 355 -2.09 -22.23 -21.26
N PHE A 356 -1.98 -21.05 -20.64
CA PHE A 356 -2.98 -20.58 -19.69
C PHE A 356 -4.25 -20.12 -20.44
N GLU A 357 -5.43 -20.71 -20.18
CA GLU A 357 -6.63 -20.47 -21.03
C GLU A 357 -7.64 -19.44 -20.49
N LEU A 358 -7.36 -18.77 -19.35
CA LEU A 358 -8.30 -17.87 -18.69
C LEU A 358 -8.08 -16.36 -18.98
N HIS A 359 -7.48 -16.00 -20.12
CA HIS A 359 -7.23 -14.60 -20.52
C HIS A 359 -8.47 -13.71 -20.42
N GLY A 360 -9.62 -14.21 -20.88
CA GLY A 360 -10.89 -13.46 -20.83
C GLY A 360 -11.35 -13.15 -19.40
N LEU A 361 -11.18 -14.10 -18.48
CA LEU A 361 -11.50 -13.90 -17.06
C LEU A 361 -10.57 -12.86 -16.44
N ILE A 362 -9.25 -12.95 -16.68
CA ILE A 362 -8.29 -11.94 -16.19
C ILE A 362 -8.63 -10.56 -16.74
N GLY A 363 -8.93 -10.46 -18.03
CA GLY A 363 -9.33 -9.21 -18.68
C GLY A 363 -10.58 -8.59 -18.03
N LEU A 364 -11.58 -9.41 -17.72
CA LEU A 364 -12.79 -8.99 -17.01
C LEU A 364 -12.47 -8.51 -15.59
N VAL A 365 -11.67 -9.28 -14.84
CA VAL A 365 -11.27 -8.92 -13.48
C VAL A 365 -10.54 -7.56 -13.55
N ARG A 366 -9.65 -7.33 -14.53
CA ARG A 366 -8.87 -6.08 -14.69
C ARG A 366 -9.76 -4.89 -15.00
N LEU A 367 -10.81 -5.11 -15.79
CA LEU A 367 -11.81 -4.09 -16.10
C LEU A 367 -12.63 -3.70 -14.85
N LEU A 368 -12.95 -4.66 -13.99
CA LEU A 368 -13.76 -4.44 -12.79
C LEU A 368 -12.94 -3.95 -11.59
N ALA A 369 -11.62 -4.09 -11.63
CA ALA A 369 -10.75 -3.79 -10.51
C ALA A 369 -10.78 -2.32 -10.04
N PRO A 370 -10.88 -1.29 -10.92
CA PRO A 370 -11.04 0.10 -10.49
C PRO A 370 -12.29 0.35 -9.64
N PHE A 371 -13.31 -0.52 -9.73
CA PHE A 371 -14.52 -0.46 -8.92
C PHE A 371 -14.32 -1.03 -7.51
N ARG A 372 -13.17 -1.63 -7.18
CA ARG A 372 -12.81 -2.14 -5.85
C ARG A 372 -13.86 -3.07 -5.24
N LEU A 373 -14.44 -3.91 -6.08
CA LEU A 373 -15.51 -4.86 -5.71
C LEU A 373 -14.97 -6.05 -4.92
N ILE A 374 -13.73 -6.46 -5.18
CA ILE A 374 -13.05 -7.56 -4.50
C ILE A 374 -11.62 -7.09 -4.26
N ASN A 375 -11.22 -6.99 -3.00
CA ASN A 375 -9.90 -6.52 -2.64
C ASN A 375 -9.10 -7.62 -1.97
N ALA A 376 -7.88 -7.32 -1.58
CA ALA A 376 -7.07 -8.21 -0.77
C ALA A 376 -6.73 -7.60 0.58
N TYR A 377 -6.45 -8.48 1.55
CA TYR A 377 -6.25 -8.11 2.93
C TYR A 377 -5.01 -8.81 3.49
N GLY A 378 -4.24 -8.08 4.27
CA GLY A 378 -3.14 -8.60 5.07
C GLY A 378 -2.62 -7.53 6.02
N VAL A 379 -1.93 -7.95 7.09
CA VAL A 379 -1.33 -7.05 8.09
C VAL A 379 0.04 -7.60 8.52
N PHE A 380 0.82 -6.74 9.16
CA PHE A 380 2.12 -6.94 9.79
C PHE A 380 2.47 -8.39 10.16
N PRO A 381 3.55 -8.98 9.61
CA PRO A 381 4.03 -10.28 10.07
C PRO A 381 4.50 -10.18 11.54
N PRO A 382 4.27 -11.22 12.36
CA PRO A 382 4.71 -11.24 13.75
C PRO A 382 6.21 -11.48 13.79
N GLU A 383 6.96 -10.39 13.85
CA GLU A 383 8.38 -10.38 14.15
C GLU A 383 8.62 -9.31 15.22
N ALA A 384 9.41 -9.63 16.25
CA ALA A 384 10.05 -8.70 17.15
C ALA A 384 11.08 -7.91 16.35
N LEU A 385 10.58 -7.05 15.47
CA LEU A 385 11.35 -5.98 14.89
C LEU A 385 11.97 -5.19 16.05
N PRO A 386 13.16 -4.60 15.87
CA PRO A 386 13.68 -3.68 16.87
C PRO A 386 12.65 -2.61 17.16
N HIS A 387 12.64 -2.16 18.41
CA HIS A 387 11.64 -1.23 18.95
C HIS A 387 11.79 0.21 18.44
N VAL A 388 12.51 0.42 17.33
CA VAL A 388 12.74 1.73 16.70
C VAL A 388 11.73 1.91 15.58
N ARG A 389 10.77 2.80 15.79
CA ARG A 389 9.81 3.27 14.78
C ARG A 389 10.45 4.36 13.91
N SER A 390 10.25 4.32 12.60
CA SER A 390 10.53 5.49 11.74
C SER A 390 9.46 6.56 11.90
N SER A 391 9.89 7.80 11.84
CA SER A 391 9.03 8.92 11.51
C SER A 391 9.74 9.80 10.51
N MET A 392 9.16 9.98 9.33
CA MET A 392 9.69 10.90 8.33
C MET A 392 9.17 12.30 8.63
N VAL A 393 10.06 13.28 8.67
CA VAL A 393 9.76 14.62 9.18
C VAL A 393 10.18 15.67 8.14
N PHE A 394 9.27 16.58 7.81
CA PHE A 394 9.56 17.75 6.99
C PHE A 394 10.22 18.82 7.87
N GLN A 395 11.34 19.37 7.40
CA GLN A 395 12.04 20.47 8.08
C GLN A 395 12.27 21.63 7.12
N GLY A 396 11.94 22.85 7.56
CA GLY A 396 12.24 24.07 6.83
C GLY A 396 13.49 24.77 7.40
N SER A 397 14.14 25.58 6.57
CA SER A 397 15.27 26.43 6.96
C SER A 397 15.32 27.70 6.10
N ASN A 398 15.86 28.78 6.67
CA ASN A 398 16.12 30.04 5.96
C ASN A 398 17.60 30.24 5.64
N ASP A 399 18.50 29.54 6.34
CA ASP A 399 19.96 29.70 6.27
C ASP A 399 20.69 28.41 5.82
N GLY A 400 19.98 27.29 5.75
CA GLY A 400 20.54 25.96 5.46
C GLY A 400 21.27 25.33 6.65
N GLN A 401 21.35 26.01 7.79
CA GLN A 401 22.06 25.57 9.00
C GLN A 401 21.09 25.21 10.12
N SER A 402 20.12 26.09 10.37
CA SER A 402 19.09 25.95 11.38
C SER A 402 17.84 25.34 10.77
N TRP A 403 17.48 24.13 11.20
CA TRP A 403 16.34 23.38 10.67
C TRP A 403 15.21 23.28 11.69
N THR A 404 14.01 23.69 11.28
CA THR A 404 12.81 23.65 12.13
C THR A 404 11.80 22.65 11.58
N THR A 405 11.34 21.74 12.44
CA THR A 405 10.37 20.69 12.12
C THR A 405 8.96 21.25 11.92
N TYR A 406 8.24 20.74 10.92
CA TYR A 406 6.78 20.84 10.83
C TYR A 406 6.13 19.75 11.69
N PRO A 407 5.54 20.09 12.86
CA PRO A 407 5.06 19.08 13.77
C PRO A 407 3.76 18.42 13.27
N TYR A 408 3.72 17.09 13.33
CA TYR A 408 2.50 16.32 13.03
C TYR A 408 1.48 16.40 14.17
N LYS A 409 0.20 16.12 13.87
CA LYS A 409 -0.89 16.17 14.86
C LYS A 409 -0.86 15.00 15.83
N TYR A 410 -0.53 13.81 15.31
CA TYR A 410 -0.65 12.54 16.04
C TYR A 410 0.56 11.62 15.88
N GLN A 411 1.30 11.73 14.77
CA GLN A 411 2.49 10.92 14.53
C GLN A 411 3.60 11.24 15.56
N PRO A 412 4.16 10.25 16.28
CA PRO A 412 5.36 10.44 17.08
C PRO A 412 6.56 10.87 16.22
N HIS A 413 7.19 11.99 16.55
CA HIS A 413 8.38 12.50 15.85
C HIS A 413 9.37 13.22 16.77
N GLU A 414 8.98 13.52 18.01
CA GLU A 414 9.79 14.18 19.04
C GLU A 414 9.63 13.49 20.40
N ALA A 415 10.56 13.74 21.32
CA ALA A 415 10.56 13.10 22.65
C ALA A 415 9.27 13.37 23.45
N THR A 416 8.67 14.55 23.28
CA THR A 416 7.46 15.00 23.98
C THR A 416 6.17 14.67 23.24
N SER A 417 6.23 14.00 22.07
CA SER A 417 5.06 13.65 21.25
C SER A 417 4.11 12.70 21.99
N ARG A 418 3.18 13.24 22.77
CA ARG A 418 2.25 12.42 23.57
C ARG A 418 1.37 11.52 22.67
N PRO A 419 1.31 10.19 22.91
CA PRO A 419 0.34 9.32 22.24
C PRO A 419 -1.09 9.80 22.49
N GLN A 420 -1.93 9.82 21.47
CA GLN A 420 -3.31 10.31 21.56
C GLN A 420 -4.32 9.25 21.12
N TRP A 421 -5.57 9.43 21.58
CA TRP A 421 -6.71 8.68 21.07
C TRP A 421 -7.55 9.63 20.23
N PHE A 422 -7.67 9.32 18.94
CA PHE A 422 -8.48 10.11 18.00
C PHE A 422 -9.31 9.20 17.07
N ALA A 423 -9.09 7.88 17.09
CA ALA A 423 -9.99 6.94 16.42
C ALA A 423 -11.44 7.18 16.90
N PRO A 424 -12.42 7.19 15.99
CA PRO A 424 -12.36 6.62 14.63
C PRO A 424 -11.93 7.60 13.52
N HIS A 425 -11.42 8.79 13.86
CA HIS A 425 -10.82 9.69 12.87
C HIS A 425 -9.58 9.03 12.24
N HIS A 426 -9.48 9.10 10.93
CA HIS A 426 -8.38 8.63 10.11
C HIS A 426 -7.58 9.84 9.59
N ALA A 427 -6.52 10.21 10.31
CA ALA A 427 -5.60 11.27 9.92
C ALA A 427 -4.69 10.79 8.77
N ARG A 428 -5.09 11.07 7.52
CA ARG A 428 -4.50 10.49 6.30
C ARG A 428 -3.01 10.84 6.17
N LEU A 429 -2.61 12.07 6.53
CA LEU A 429 -1.20 12.48 6.52
C LEU A 429 -0.39 11.68 7.56
N ASP A 430 -0.81 11.71 8.83
CA ASP A 430 -0.10 11.04 9.92
C ASP A 430 0.02 9.52 9.70
N HIS A 431 -1.04 8.85 9.20
CA HIS A 431 -0.98 7.41 8.89
C HIS A 431 0.00 7.13 7.74
N ARG A 432 0.08 8.01 6.75
CA ARG A 432 0.97 7.86 5.60
C ARG A 432 2.44 7.98 5.99
N VAL A 433 2.75 8.84 6.97
CA VAL A 433 4.12 9.05 7.47
C VAL A 433 4.71 7.79 8.11
N TYR A 434 3.87 6.87 8.56
CA TYR A 434 4.33 5.60 9.10
C TYR A 434 4.97 4.69 8.05
N TYR A 435 4.55 4.79 6.79
CA TYR A 435 5.01 3.90 5.72
C TYR A 435 6.04 4.61 4.83
N PRO A 436 7.36 4.31 4.97
CA PRO A 436 8.39 4.82 4.06
C PRO A 436 8.04 4.67 2.58
N PHE A 437 7.41 3.55 2.20
CA PHE A 437 6.96 3.29 0.83
C PHE A 437 5.71 4.07 0.41
N GLU A 438 4.86 4.52 1.32
CA GLU A 438 3.68 5.32 0.94
C GLU A 438 4.01 6.81 0.88
N MET A 439 5.01 7.28 1.64
CA MET A 439 5.48 8.67 1.63
C MET A 439 6.11 9.10 0.30
N THR A 440 6.59 8.18 -0.51
CA THR A 440 7.11 8.45 -1.87
C THR A 440 6.02 8.63 -2.92
N SER A 441 4.74 8.50 -2.53
CA SER A 441 3.67 7.94 -3.36
C SER A 441 3.96 6.52 -3.79
N LYS A 442 2.95 5.82 -4.32
CA LYS A 442 3.12 4.51 -4.98
C LYS A 442 4.04 4.58 -6.22
N SER A 443 4.78 5.67 -6.38
CA SER A 443 5.73 5.99 -7.42
C SER A 443 7.13 6.05 -6.85
N ASP A 444 7.78 4.90 -6.89
CA ASP A 444 9.20 4.82 -6.64
C ASP A 444 9.84 3.91 -7.72
N LEU A 445 11.16 3.99 -7.89
CA LEU A 445 11.87 3.34 -9.00
C LEU A 445 11.80 1.80 -8.93
N THR A 446 11.50 1.26 -7.75
CA THR A 446 11.72 -0.13 -7.36
C THR A 446 10.47 -0.72 -6.67
N SER A 447 9.34 -0.04 -6.66
CA SER A 447 8.26 -0.44 -5.77
C SER A 447 7.55 -1.61 -6.41
N ALA A 448 7.54 -2.74 -5.69
CA ALA A 448 6.55 -3.77 -5.92
C ALA A 448 5.12 -3.20 -5.85
N TYR A 449 4.88 -2.02 -5.25
CA TYR A 449 3.58 -1.34 -5.27
C TYR A 449 3.28 -0.58 -6.58
N CYS A 450 4.29 -0.13 -7.33
CA CYS A 450 4.13 0.51 -8.64
C CYS A 450 3.58 -0.50 -9.65
N VAL A 451 4.06 -1.74 -9.57
CA VAL A 451 3.76 -2.86 -10.47
C VAL A 451 2.31 -3.34 -10.32
N THR A 452 1.61 -2.88 -9.28
CA THR A 452 0.48 -3.62 -8.71
C THR A 452 -0.75 -2.75 -8.46
N ASP A 453 -0.65 -1.46 -8.77
CA ASP A 453 -1.80 -0.55 -8.76
C ASP A 453 -2.49 -0.53 -10.14
N HIS A 454 -3.80 -0.33 -10.12
CA HIS A 454 -4.64 -0.10 -11.31
C HIS A 454 -4.43 1.30 -11.91
N ASN A 455 -3.46 2.05 -11.38
CA ASN A 455 -3.16 3.42 -11.75
C ASN A 455 -1.74 3.50 -12.34
N PRO A 456 -1.57 3.55 -13.67
CA PRO A 456 -0.26 3.54 -14.31
C PRO A 456 0.56 4.82 -14.07
N TYR A 457 -0.05 5.87 -13.52
CA TYR A 457 0.61 7.14 -13.19
C TYR A 457 1.41 7.10 -11.89
N CYS A 458 1.41 5.94 -11.21
CA CYS A 458 2.24 5.69 -10.05
C CYS A 458 3.71 5.47 -10.41
N PHE A 459 4.28 6.03 -11.48
CA PHE A 459 5.73 6.01 -11.75
C PHE A 459 6.21 7.44 -12.08
N SER A 460 5.94 8.35 -11.15
CA SER A 460 6.32 9.76 -11.22
C SER A 460 7.68 10.03 -10.60
N MET A 461 8.44 10.95 -11.20
CA MET A 461 9.65 11.55 -10.59
C MET A 461 9.34 12.47 -9.41
N GLU A 462 8.11 12.98 -9.31
CA GLU A 462 7.72 13.96 -8.29
C GLU A 462 6.70 13.34 -7.36
N GLY A 463 7.20 12.41 -6.53
CA GLY A 463 6.41 11.67 -5.56
C GLY A 463 5.76 12.52 -4.47
N PHE A 464 5.01 11.89 -3.56
CA PHE A 464 4.25 12.60 -2.52
C PHE A 464 5.13 13.52 -1.64
N MET A 465 6.29 13.05 -1.17
CA MET A 465 7.21 13.91 -0.42
C MET A 465 7.71 15.10 -1.23
N HIS A 466 7.95 14.96 -2.54
CA HIS A 466 8.34 16.08 -3.41
C HIS A 466 7.22 17.12 -3.49
N ARG A 467 5.98 16.66 -3.73
CA ARG A 467 4.80 17.54 -3.82
C ARG A 467 4.46 18.20 -2.49
N MET A 468 4.54 17.46 -1.38
CA MET A 468 4.35 18.01 -0.04
C MET A 468 5.42 19.06 0.26
N SER A 469 6.68 18.75 -0.05
CA SER A 469 7.80 19.67 0.13
C SER A 469 7.57 20.98 -0.63
N GLN A 470 7.16 20.88 -1.88
CA GLN A 470 6.83 22.01 -2.74
C GLN A 470 5.69 22.87 -2.14
N ARG A 471 4.60 22.25 -1.64
CA ARG A 471 3.50 22.99 -1.00
C ARG A 471 3.90 23.70 0.29
N LEU A 472 4.82 23.12 1.06
CA LEU A 472 5.36 23.75 2.26
C LEU A 472 6.30 24.93 1.92
N LEU A 473 7.10 24.81 0.84
CA LEU A 473 7.92 25.91 0.30
C LEU A 473 7.06 27.05 -0.26
N GLU A 474 5.91 26.73 -0.85
CA GLU A 474 4.91 27.71 -1.31
C GLU A 474 4.13 28.36 -0.15
N GLY A 475 4.16 27.76 1.06
CA GLY A 475 3.38 28.22 2.20
C GLY A 475 1.87 28.03 2.05
N GLU A 476 1.43 26.99 1.31
CA GLU A 476 0.02 26.83 0.96
C GLU A 476 -0.86 26.59 2.21
N PRO A 477 -1.79 27.51 2.55
CA PRO A 477 -2.51 27.46 3.83
C PRO A 477 -3.33 26.18 4.04
N SER A 478 -3.95 25.65 2.99
CA SER A 478 -4.72 24.40 3.10
C SER A 478 -3.82 23.23 3.47
N VAL A 479 -2.62 23.13 2.91
CA VAL A 479 -1.68 22.04 3.21
C VAL A 479 -1.08 22.21 4.61
N LEU A 480 -0.73 23.43 5.00
CA LEU A 480 -0.24 23.74 6.36
C LEU A 480 -1.26 23.33 7.44
N SER A 481 -2.57 23.38 7.14
CA SER A 481 -3.62 22.94 8.06
C SER A 481 -3.60 21.45 8.41
N LEU A 482 -2.87 20.62 7.63
CA LEU A 482 -2.68 19.20 7.93
C LEU A 482 -1.71 18.98 9.09
N PHE A 483 -0.81 19.91 9.34
CA PHE A 483 0.15 19.87 10.44
C PHE A 483 -0.46 20.44 11.74
N ALA A 484 0.17 20.16 12.88
CA ALA A 484 -0.26 20.69 14.17
C ALA A 484 -0.02 22.21 14.27
N LYS A 485 1.05 22.70 13.65
CA LYS A 485 1.46 24.11 13.66
C LYS A 485 2.25 24.44 12.40
N ASN A 486 2.11 25.67 11.91
CA ASN A 486 3.06 26.26 10.95
C ASN A 486 4.21 26.95 11.73
N PRO A 487 5.46 26.44 11.66
CA PRO A 487 6.61 27.08 12.29
C PRO A 487 7.12 28.32 11.53
N PHE A 488 6.69 28.53 10.29
CA PHE A 488 7.07 29.63 9.42
C PHE A 488 5.86 30.55 9.15
N SER A 489 5.35 31.21 10.18
CA SER A 489 4.12 32.02 10.12
C SER A 489 4.24 33.28 9.27
N ASP A 490 5.43 33.90 9.27
CA ASP A 490 5.63 35.22 8.65
C ASP A 490 5.95 35.10 7.16
N LYS A 491 6.81 34.15 6.81
CA LYS A 491 7.21 33.85 5.43
C LYS A 491 7.55 32.35 5.31
N PRO A 492 7.18 31.68 4.21
CA PRO A 492 7.59 30.30 3.94
C PRO A 492 9.12 30.13 3.99
N PRO A 493 9.63 28.94 4.35
CA PRO A 493 11.06 28.70 4.44
C PRO A 493 11.74 28.80 3.06
N ALA A 494 13.01 29.20 3.03
CA ALA A 494 13.79 29.26 1.79
C ALA A 494 14.24 27.87 1.30
N LEU A 495 14.41 26.94 2.23
CA LEU A 495 14.86 25.57 1.99
C LEU A 495 13.97 24.59 2.75
N LEU A 496 13.78 23.42 2.18
CA LEU A 496 13.06 22.34 2.83
C LEU A 496 13.77 21.01 2.59
N ARG A 497 13.76 20.13 3.59
CA ARG A 497 14.30 18.79 3.52
C ARG A 497 13.35 17.79 4.18
N VAL A 498 13.57 16.51 3.92
CA VAL A 498 12.89 15.42 4.64
C VAL A 498 13.93 14.56 5.33
N VAL A 499 13.73 14.32 6.62
CA VAL A 499 14.63 13.49 7.44
C VAL A 499 13.88 12.33 8.06
N ALA A 500 14.54 11.19 8.25
CA ALA A 500 14.01 10.09 9.04
C ALA A 500 14.44 10.25 10.50
N TYR A 501 13.51 10.13 11.43
CA TYR A 501 13.76 9.95 12.86
C TYR A 501 13.51 8.50 13.25
N GLY A 502 14.35 7.97 14.13
CA GLY A 502 14.05 6.74 14.86
C GLY A 502 13.50 7.11 16.24
N VAL A 503 12.42 6.43 16.62
CA VAL A 503 11.66 6.72 17.83
C VAL A 503 11.50 5.43 18.64
N THR A 504 11.91 5.44 19.91
CA THR A 504 11.76 4.32 20.86
C THR A 504 10.97 4.78 22.08
N PRO A 505 10.22 3.88 22.76
CA PRO A 505 9.53 4.23 24.00
C PRO A 505 10.55 4.46 25.12
N THR A 506 10.28 5.45 25.97
CA THR A 506 10.97 5.65 27.25
C THR A 506 10.47 4.65 28.29
N SER A 507 11.21 4.41 29.38
CA SER A 507 10.69 3.70 30.54
C SER A 507 9.76 4.57 31.37
N TRP A 508 9.04 3.92 32.28
CA TRP A 508 8.31 4.61 33.35
C TRP A 508 9.16 5.55 34.18
N ALA A 509 10.38 5.16 34.53
CA ALA A 509 11.27 5.97 35.35
C ALA A 509 11.69 7.25 34.61
N HIS A 510 12.05 7.12 33.33
CA HIS A 510 12.42 8.24 32.47
C HIS A 510 11.23 9.17 32.22
N HIS A 511 10.08 8.65 31.78
CA HIS A 511 8.90 9.48 31.54
C HIS A 511 8.47 10.23 32.81
N LYS A 512 8.57 9.61 34.00
CA LYS A 512 8.28 10.28 35.28
C LYS A 512 9.28 11.39 35.59
N ALA A 513 10.55 11.21 35.23
CA ALA A 513 11.62 12.18 35.51
C ALA A 513 11.63 13.37 34.52
N THR A 514 11.35 13.12 33.23
CA THR A 514 11.54 14.11 32.16
C THR A 514 10.24 14.57 31.50
N GLY A 515 9.16 13.80 31.61
CA GLY A 515 7.92 14.00 30.85
C GLY A 515 8.00 13.54 29.39
N ASN A 516 9.14 12.99 28.95
CA ASN A 516 9.30 12.46 27.59
C ASN A 516 8.61 11.11 27.46
N TRP A 517 7.88 10.93 26.36
CA TRP A 517 7.25 9.65 25.99
C TRP A 517 8.20 8.77 25.18
N TRP A 518 9.07 9.43 24.41
CA TRP A 518 9.94 8.78 23.45
C TRP A 518 11.38 9.24 23.59
N HIS A 519 12.32 8.37 23.21
CA HIS A 519 13.60 8.83 22.68
C HIS A 519 13.43 9.04 21.18
N ALA A 520 13.92 10.17 20.66
CA ALA A 520 13.83 10.50 19.24
C ALA A 520 15.20 10.98 18.76
N GLN A 521 15.69 10.40 17.67
CA GLN A 521 16.97 10.76 17.07
C GLN A 521 16.87 10.76 15.55
N GLN A 522 17.44 11.79 14.93
CA GLN A 522 17.54 11.87 13.48
C GLN A 522 18.50 10.78 12.97
N LEU A 523 18.05 10.00 11.99
CA LEU A 523 18.76 8.87 11.40
C LEU A 523 19.50 9.28 10.12
N CYS A 524 18.79 9.88 9.18
CA CYS A 524 19.32 10.32 7.89
C CYS A 524 18.45 11.42 7.29
N GLU A 525 19.02 12.09 6.31
CA GLU A 525 18.30 12.92 5.35
C GLU A 525 17.83 12.04 4.20
N LEU A 526 16.52 11.99 3.96
CA LEU A 526 15.90 11.21 2.87
C LEU A 526 15.74 12.04 1.60
N ILE A 527 15.47 13.33 1.76
CA ILE A 527 15.39 14.29 0.65
C ILE A 527 16.26 15.48 1.02
N SER A 528 17.24 15.76 0.18
CA SER A 528 18.18 16.85 0.40
C SER A 528 17.53 18.23 0.33
N PRO A 529 18.14 19.25 0.96
CA PRO A 529 17.68 20.63 0.93
C PRO A 529 17.31 21.09 -0.47
N ARG A 530 16.03 21.38 -0.67
CA ARG A 530 15.49 21.87 -1.94
C ARG A 530 14.85 23.23 -1.77
N LYS A 531 14.87 23.99 -2.87
CA LYS A 531 14.20 25.28 -3.02
C LYS A 531 12.84 25.08 -3.69
N ASP A 532 12.04 26.13 -3.67
CA ASP A 532 10.82 26.25 -4.45
C ASP A 532 11.10 25.99 -5.95
N ASP A 533 10.40 25.02 -6.54
CA ASP A 533 10.47 24.67 -7.96
C ASP A 533 9.06 24.57 -8.55
N PRO A 534 8.50 25.69 -9.04
CA PRO A 534 7.17 25.70 -9.65
C PRO A 534 7.04 24.78 -10.89
N SER A 535 8.15 24.40 -11.53
CA SER A 535 8.13 23.47 -12.68
C SER A 535 7.69 22.06 -12.30
N LEU A 536 7.78 21.70 -11.01
CA LEU A 536 7.37 20.40 -10.47
C LEU A 536 5.94 20.04 -10.88
N TRP A 537 5.02 21.00 -10.83
CA TRP A 537 3.61 20.78 -11.16
C TRP A 537 3.36 20.47 -12.64
N LYS A 538 4.33 20.74 -13.53
CA LYS A 538 4.27 20.32 -14.93
C LYS A 538 4.79 18.89 -15.15
N ARG A 539 5.53 18.34 -14.19
CA ARG A 539 6.28 17.08 -14.31
C ARG A 539 5.75 15.95 -13.43
N TRP A 540 4.90 16.25 -12.45
CA TRP A 540 4.49 15.25 -11.46
C TRP A 540 3.52 14.19 -11.97
N VAL A 541 2.75 14.45 -13.03
CA VAL A 541 1.98 13.38 -13.71
C VAL A 541 2.85 12.88 -14.87
N PRO A 542 3.31 11.62 -14.84
CA PRO A 542 4.14 11.10 -15.91
C PRO A 542 3.32 11.00 -17.20
N LYS A 543 3.97 11.22 -18.35
CA LYS A 543 3.38 10.95 -19.65
C LYS A 543 3.27 9.44 -19.89
N PRO A 544 2.33 8.97 -20.75
CA PRO A 544 2.06 7.54 -20.92
C PRO A 544 3.24 6.67 -21.28
N GLU A 545 4.25 7.20 -21.96
CA GLU A 545 5.44 6.47 -22.35
C GLU A 545 6.34 6.20 -21.14
N CYS A 546 6.26 7.06 -20.13
CA CYS A 546 6.96 6.99 -18.86
C CYS A 546 6.16 6.25 -17.77
N PHE A 547 5.10 5.50 -18.10
CA PHE A 547 4.50 4.61 -17.08
C PHE A 547 5.51 3.53 -16.66
N HIS A 548 5.25 2.87 -15.51
CA HIS A 548 6.11 1.78 -15.05
C HIS A 548 6.24 0.71 -16.15
N PRO A 549 7.41 0.10 -16.38
CA PRO A 549 7.63 -0.85 -17.48
C PRO A 549 6.77 -2.13 -17.43
N GLU A 550 6.34 -2.49 -16.23
CA GLU A 550 5.40 -3.59 -15.97
C GLU A 550 3.94 -3.25 -16.32
N HIS A 551 3.60 -1.98 -16.58
CA HIS A 551 2.27 -1.53 -17.02
C HIS A 551 2.07 -1.70 -18.53
N GLU A 552 2.55 -2.81 -19.10
CA GLU A 552 2.51 -3.02 -20.55
C GLU A 552 1.09 -2.93 -21.13
N ILE A 553 0.12 -3.47 -20.40
CA ILE A 553 -1.29 -3.40 -20.78
C ILE A 553 -1.79 -1.96 -20.90
N TRP A 554 -1.27 -1.03 -20.10
CA TRP A 554 -1.65 0.37 -20.16
C TRP A 554 -1.03 1.09 -21.36
N PHE A 555 0.22 0.78 -21.71
CA PHE A 555 0.82 1.28 -22.95
C PHE A 555 -0.01 0.89 -24.18
N ARG A 556 -0.55 -0.34 -24.21
CA ARG A 556 -1.42 -0.82 -25.30
C ARG A 556 -2.83 -0.21 -25.27
N ARG A 557 -3.29 0.33 -24.14
CA ARG A 557 -4.63 0.92 -23.98
C ARG A 557 -4.67 2.41 -24.32
N CYS A 558 -3.57 3.13 -24.08
CA CYS A 558 -3.40 4.55 -24.42
C CYS A 558 -3.16 4.71 -25.93
N PRO A 559 -3.93 5.56 -26.66
CA PRO A 559 -3.79 5.72 -28.11
C PRO A 559 -2.39 6.17 -28.56
N GLU A 560 -1.73 7.08 -27.83
CA GLU A 560 -0.44 7.63 -28.23
C GLU A 560 0.66 6.55 -28.20
N THR A 561 0.80 5.84 -27.09
CA THR A 561 1.76 4.73 -26.96
C THR A 561 1.35 3.52 -27.79
N LYS A 562 0.06 3.25 -27.95
CA LYS A 562 -0.43 2.19 -28.84
C LYS A 562 -0.01 2.45 -30.28
N ALA A 563 -0.19 3.68 -30.78
CA ALA A 563 0.24 4.04 -32.13
C ALA A 563 1.76 3.88 -32.29
N LEU A 564 2.54 4.28 -31.28
CA LEU A 564 3.99 4.07 -31.27
C LEU A 564 4.36 2.58 -31.39
N LEU A 565 3.70 1.72 -30.61
CA LEU A 565 3.91 0.27 -30.62
C LEU A 565 3.45 -0.38 -31.95
N GLU A 566 2.37 0.13 -32.57
CA GLU A 566 1.86 -0.39 -33.86
C GLU A 566 2.77 0.01 -35.03
N ILE A 567 3.25 1.26 -35.09
CA ILE A 567 4.10 1.73 -36.19
C ILE A 567 5.46 1.00 -36.20
N ALA A 568 5.97 0.61 -35.03
CA ALA A 568 7.20 -0.16 -34.91
C ALA A 568 7.17 -1.53 -35.61
N SER A 569 5.99 -2.03 -35.98
CA SER A 569 5.82 -3.27 -36.74
C SER A 569 6.00 -3.12 -38.26
N ALA A 570 6.11 -1.89 -38.78
CA ALA A 570 6.34 -1.62 -40.20
C ALA A 570 7.85 -1.55 -40.54
N GLU A 571 8.27 -2.16 -41.66
CA GLU A 571 9.67 -2.17 -42.11
C GLU A 571 10.22 -0.78 -42.46
N GLU A 572 11.49 -0.57 -42.11
CA GLU A 572 12.39 0.53 -42.51
C GLU A 572 11.87 1.98 -42.38
N SER A 573 11.31 2.33 -41.22
CA SER A 573 11.07 3.73 -40.86
C SER A 573 12.24 4.33 -40.04
N ASN A 574 12.57 5.60 -40.30
CA ASN A 574 13.55 6.36 -39.55
C ASN A 574 13.16 6.39 -38.05
N VAL A 575 13.93 5.73 -37.19
CA VAL A 575 13.55 5.55 -35.78
C VAL A 575 13.44 6.87 -35.02
N ASP A 576 14.26 7.87 -35.35
CA ASP A 576 14.16 9.18 -34.73
C ASP A 576 12.85 9.88 -35.09
N ALA A 577 12.36 9.68 -36.31
CA ALA A 577 11.04 10.14 -36.72
C ALA A 577 9.91 9.40 -35.98
N LEU A 578 10.08 8.09 -35.71
CA LEU A 578 9.13 7.32 -34.91
C LEU A 578 9.06 7.79 -33.46
N VAL A 579 10.20 8.06 -32.83
CA VAL A 579 10.26 8.59 -31.46
C VAL A 579 9.50 9.90 -31.36
N ARG A 580 9.62 10.77 -32.36
CA ARG A 580 8.82 11.99 -32.41
C ARG A 580 7.34 11.66 -32.60
N GLY A 581 7.00 10.82 -33.56
CA GLY A 581 5.60 10.46 -33.85
C GLY A 581 4.72 11.71 -33.93
N ASN A 582 3.53 11.64 -33.31
CA ASN A 582 2.62 12.79 -33.20
C ASN A 582 2.87 13.66 -31.95
N SER A 583 4.01 13.51 -31.28
CA SER A 583 4.31 14.26 -30.07
C SER A 583 4.89 15.65 -30.37
N MET A 584 4.95 16.49 -29.34
CA MET A 584 5.60 17.81 -29.39
C MET A 584 7.14 17.74 -29.38
N ILE A 585 7.74 16.54 -29.44
CA ILE A 585 9.20 16.37 -29.44
C ILE A 585 9.77 16.79 -30.80
N SER A 586 10.68 17.75 -30.78
CA SER A 586 11.36 18.29 -31.97
C SER A 586 12.54 17.42 -32.43
N ALA A 587 12.99 17.62 -33.68
CA ALA A 587 14.19 16.95 -34.20
C ALA A 587 15.44 17.29 -33.38
N GLU A 588 15.62 18.58 -33.05
CA GLU A 588 16.76 19.05 -32.25
C GLU A 588 16.77 18.45 -30.86
N GLU A 589 15.60 18.21 -30.24
CA GLU A 589 15.55 17.54 -28.93
C GLU A 589 16.01 16.09 -28.98
N VAL A 590 15.66 15.36 -30.04
CA VAL A 590 16.14 13.99 -30.28
C VAL A 590 17.65 13.98 -30.57
N GLU A 591 18.13 14.90 -31.40
CA GLU A 591 19.56 15.02 -31.69
C GLU A 591 20.36 15.39 -30.43
N SER A 592 19.86 16.35 -29.66
CA SER A 592 20.45 16.78 -28.39
C SER A 592 20.44 15.66 -27.34
N PHE A 593 19.44 14.77 -27.33
CA PHE A 593 19.44 13.60 -26.45
C PHE A 593 20.67 12.72 -26.70
N TRP A 594 20.96 12.38 -27.95
CA TRP A 594 22.14 11.58 -28.30
C TRP A 594 23.45 12.34 -28.15
N ARG A 595 23.51 13.56 -28.70
CA ARG A 595 24.72 14.39 -28.76
C ARG A 595 25.14 14.87 -27.39
N ASP A 596 24.21 15.38 -26.59
CA ASP A 596 24.51 16.09 -25.35
C ASP A 596 24.31 15.20 -24.14
N PHE A 597 23.14 14.57 -23.98
CA PHE A 597 22.80 13.81 -22.78
C PHE A 597 23.51 12.46 -22.71
N ILE A 598 23.38 11.60 -23.73
CA ILE A 598 24.03 10.28 -23.74
C ILE A 598 25.56 10.41 -23.66
N THR A 599 26.15 11.37 -24.40
CA THR A 599 27.58 11.67 -24.29
C THR A 599 28.00 12.12 -22.89
N ALA A 600 27.17 12.89 -22.19
CA ALA A 600 27.43 13.30 -20.81
C ALA A 600 27.29 12.15 -19.80
N ALA A 601 26.33 11.25 -20.03
CA ALA A 601 26.07 10.11 -19.17
C ALA A 601 27.10 8.99 -19.35
N LYS A 602 27.66 8.79 -20.56
CA LYS A 602 28.50 7.63 -20.92
C LYS A 602 29.84 7.45 -20.17
N PRO A 603 30.60 8.48 -19.74
CA PRO A 603 31.88 8.26 -19.07
C PRO A 603 31.73 7.40 -17.80
N SER A 604 32.60 6.40 -17.62
CA SER A 604 32.54 5.43 -16.51
C SER A 604 31.22 4.67 -16.38
N HIS A 605 30.56 4.41 -17.52
CA HIS A 605 29.32 3.64 -17.58
C HIS A 605 29.44 2.25 -16.91
N GLY A 606 28.52 1.94 -16.00
CA GLY A 606 28.51 0.72 -15.20
C GLY A 606 29.33 0.79 -13.91
N ASP A 607 30.06 1.88 -13.66
CA ASP A 607 30.78 2.08 -12.39
C ASP A 607 29.85 2.67 -11.33
N TRP A 608 29.26 1.78 -10.53
CA TRP A 608 28.36 2.10 -9.41
C TRP A 608 28.93 3.14 -8.44
N LYS A 609 30.26 3.16 -8.20
CA LYS A 609 30.88 4.09 -7.25
C LYS A 609 30.85 5.54 -7.74
N THR A 610 30.74 5.74 -9.04
CA THR A 610 30.75 7.08 -9.66
C THR A 610 29.36 7.60 -9.99
N ILE A 611 28.31 6.79 -9.81
CA ILE A 611 26.95 7.09 -10.27
C ILE A 611 26.41 8.41 -9.69
N VAL A 612 26.69 8.70 -8.42
CA VAL A 612 26.25 9.93 -7.75
C VAL A 612 26.95 11.15 -8.32
N ALA A 613 28.28 11.08 -8.50
CA ALA A 613 29.06 12.17 -9.06
C ALA A 613 28.64 12.46 -10.51
N ARG A 614 28.42 11.41 -11.31
CA ARG A 614 27.96 11.50 -12.71
C ARG A 614 26.53 12.05 -12.80
N GLY A 615 25.61 11.54 -11.99
CA GLY A 615 24.24 12.04 -11.92
C GLY A 615 24.18 13.51 -11.51
N ARG A 616 24.96 13.93 -10.49
CA ARG A 616 25.09 15.34 -10.09
C ARG A 616 25.67 16.21 -11.21
N ALA A 617 26.66 15.72 -11.95
CA ALA A 617 27.22 16.44 -13.09
C ALA A 617 26.19 16.61 -14.22
N CYS A 618 25.39 15.58 -14.51
CA CYS A 618 24.27 15.68 -15.46
C CYS A 618 23.21 16.68 -14.98
N ALA A 619 22.81 16.61 -13.71
CA ALA A 619 21.85 17.54 -13.12
C ALA A 619 22.34 19.00 -13.07
N ALA A 620 23.66 19.21 -12.97
CA ALA A 620 24.26 20.54 -13.08
C ALA A 620 24.29 21.06 -14.53
N ARG A 621 24.41 20.17 -15.52
CA ARG A 621 24.46 20.52 -16.95
C ARG A 621 23.07 20.75 -17.55
N PHE A 622 22.06 20.03 -17.08
CA PHE A 622 20.72 20.03 -17.66
C PHE A 622 19.66 20.42 -16.64
N SER A 623 18.75 21.31 -17.00
CA SER A 623 17.59 21.64 -16.15
C SER A 623 16.71 20.41 -15.89
N ARG A 624 15.95 20.40 -14.79
CA ARG A 624 14.97 19.33 -14.48
C ARG A 624 13.94 19.14 -15.60
N GLU A 625 13.49 20.23 -16.23
CA GLU A 625 12.57 20.17 -17.38
C GLU A 625 13.22 19.46 -18.58
N LYS A 626 14.50 19.72 -18.84
CA LYS A 626 15.24 19.06 -19.93
C LYS A 626 15.51 17.59 -19.63
N LEU A 627 15.85 17.23 -18.40
CA LEU A 627 15.99 15.83 -17.98
C LEU A 627 14.68 15.05 -18.10
N ALA A 628 13.55 15.66 -17.74
CA ALA A 628 12.21 15.07 -17.94
C ALA A 628 11.91 14.84 -19.43
N MET A 629 12.30 15.78 -20.30
CA MET A 629 12.18 15.61 -21.75
C MET A 629 13.05 14.46 -22.25
N TYR A 630 14.31 14.35 -21.80
CA TYR A 630 15.20 13.26 -22.17
C TYR A 630 14.71 11.90 -21.68
N GLU A 631 14.13 11.82 -20.48
CA GLU A 631 13.48 10.60 -20.01
C GLU A 631 12.33 10.20 -20.95
N ARG A 632 11.49 11.15 -21.36
CA ARG A 632 10.39 10.86 -22.30
C ARG A 632 10.90 10.34 -23.64
N ILE A 633 11.97 10.93 -24.19
CA ILE A 633 12.61 10.47 -25.42
C ILE A 633 13.16 9.04 -25.23
N MET A 634 13.88 8.79 -24.14
CA MET A 634 14.41 7.47 -23.79
C MET A 634 13.28 6.43 -23.70
N ALA A 635 12.21 6.74 -22.97
CA ALA A 635 11.07 5.83 -22.79
C ALA A 635 10.41 5.44 -24.11
N ARG A 636 10.36 6.37 -25.09
CA ARG A 636 9.87 6.08 -26.44
C ARG A 636 10.79 5.17 -27.24
N TYR A 637 12.11 5.39 -27.20
CA TYR A 637 13.07 4.44 -27.78
C TYR A 637 12.92 3.06 -27.14
N VAL A 638 12.70 3.00 -25.83
CA VAL A 638 12.49 1.72 -25.13
C VAL A 638 11.22 1.02 -25.61
N LEU A 639 10.08 1.72 -25.68
CA LEU A 639 8.82 1.14 -26.17
C LEU A 639 8.94 0.64 -27.61
N LEU A 640 9.57 1.43 -28.48
CA LEU A 640 9.84 1.05 -29.86
C LEU A 640 10.65 -0.25 -29.90
N LEU A 641 11.85 -0.30 -29.32
CA LEU A 641 12.68 -1.49 -29.41
C LEU A 641 11.99 -2.71 -28.78
N ARG A 642 11.34 -2.54 -27.62
CA ARG A 642 10.58 -3.61 -26.96
C ARG A 642 9.51 -4.21 -27.86
N SER A 643 8.82 -3.40 -28.66
CA SER A 643 7.77 -3.91 -29.57
C SER A 643 8.30 -4.83 -30.67
N ARG A 644 9.62 -4.80 -30.95
CA ARG A 644 10.29 -5.71 -31.90
C ARG A 644 10.86 -6.96 -31.25
N VAL A 645 10.92 -7.01 -29.91
CA VAL A 645 11.45 -8.18 -29.19
C VAL A 645 10.39 -9.29 -29.21
N THR A 646 10.68 -10.36 -29.95
CA THR A 646 9.78 -11.51 -30.07
C THR A 646 9.76 -12.34 -28.78
N ARG A 647 8.73 -13.17 -28.63
CA ARG A 647 8.62 -14.08 -27.49
C ARG A 647 9.81 -15.04 -27.39
N ASP A 648 10.36 -15.47 -28.51
CA ASP A 648 11.52 -16.37 -28.55
C ASP A 648 12.76 -15.68 -27.97
N VAL A 649 13.00 -14.41 -28.33
CA VAL A 649 14.08 -13.60 -27.73
C VAL A 649 13.87 -13.44 -26.22
N ILE A 650 12.66 -13.16 -25.76
CA ILE A 650 12.34 -13.05 -24.32
C ILE A 650 12.65 -14.35 -23.58
N ASN A 651 12.28 -15.49 -24.17
CA ASN A 651 12.54 -16.81 -23.61
C ASN A 651 14.05 -17.10 -23.54
N GLU A 652 14.81 -16.75 -24.58
CA GLU A 652 16.27 -16.92 -24.61
C GLU A 652 17.03 -16.03 -23.61
N ILE A 653 16.50 -14.83 -23.32
CA ILE A 653 17.02 -13.97 -22.24
C ILE A 653 16.82 -14.64 -20.86
N GLY A 654 15.85 -15.54 -20.73
CA GLY A 654 15.57 -16.29 -19.50
C GLY A 654 14.67 -15.54 -18.51
N LEU A 655 13.85 -14.61 -18.98
CA LEU A 655 12.93 -13.82 -18.15
C LEU A 655 11.75 -14.65 -17.63
N SER A 656 11.38 -14.47 -16.35
CA SER A 656 10.18 -15.11 -15.78
C SER A 656 8.89 -14.41 -16.23
N CYS A 657 7.77 -15.15 -16.17
CA CYS A 657 6.43 -14.63 -16.47
C CYS A 657 5.85 -13.67 -15.41
N LEU A 658 6.48 -13.56 -14.23
CA LEU A 658 5.94 -12.79 -13.10
C LEU A 658 6.47 -11.34 -13.06
N PHE A 659 7.73 -11.10 -13.45
CA PHE A 659 8.41 -9.79 -13.31
C PHE A 659 9.49 -9.52 -14.38
N GLY A 660 9.37 -10.17 -15.54
CA GLY A 660 10.41 -10.15 -16.58
C GLY A 660 10.54 -8.82 -17.35
N ASN A 661 9.53 -7.93 -17.34
CA ASN A 661 9.57 -6.75 -18.19
C ASN A 661 10.58 -5.71 -17.70
N TRP A 662 10.79 -5.60 -16.39
CA TRP A 662 11.71 -4.64 -15.81
C TRP A 662 13.16 -4.88 -16.27
N LYS A 663 13.64 -6.12 -16.25
CA LYS A 663 14.99 -6.45 -16.78
C LYS A 663 15.09 -6.17 -18.28
N LEU A 664 14.08 -6.55 -19.06
CA LEU A 664 14.05 -6.23 -20.49
C LEU A 664 14.12 -4.72 -20.73
N HIS A 665 13.39 -3.93 -19.94
CA HIS A 665 13.39 -2.48 -20.02
C HIS A 665 14.79 -1.90 -19.76
N LEU A 666 15.48 -2.37 -18.72
CA LEU A 666 16.84 -1.91 -18.41
C LEU A 666 17.90 -2.40 -19.39
N LEU A 667 17.72 -3.58 -20.01
CA LEU A 667 18.58 -4.01 -21.12
C LEU A 667 18.52 -3.02 -22.28
N VAL A 668 17.34 -2.46 -22.57
CA VAL A 668 17.20 -1.43 -23.59
C VAL A 668 17.84 -0.10 -23.14
N HIS A 669 17.76 0.25 -21.85
CA HIS A 669 18.50 1.42 -21.33
C HIS A 669 20.00 1.28 -21.55
N ASP A 670 20.57 0.11 -21.27
CA ASP A 670 21.99 -0.17 -21.50
C ASP A 670 22.35 -0.10 -23.01
N VAL A 671 21.49 -0.58 -23.91
CA VAL A 671 21.70 -0.37 -25.37
C VAL A 671 21.70 1.12 -25.72
N ILE A 672 20.77 1.90 -25.18
CA ILE A 672 20.70 3.36 -25.41
C ILE A 672 21.94 4.07 -24.86
N SER A 673 22.41 3.68 -23.68
CA SER A 673 23.59 4.28 -23.05
C SER A 673 24.88 4.10 -23.88
N GLU A 674 24.97 3.03 -24.68
CA GLU A 674 26.09 2.81 -25.60
C GLU A 674 26.09 3.78 -26.78
N GLY A 675 24.93 4.34 -27.11
CA GLY A 675 24.76 5.36 -28.13
C GLY A 675 23.89 4.90 -29.30
N LYS A 676 23.69 5.83 -30.22
CA LYS A 676 22.74 5.69 -31.33
C LYS A 676 23.02 4.49 -32.22
N ASP A 677 24.29 4.23 -32.54
CA ASP A 677 24.66 3.11 -33.42
C ASP A 677 24.36 1.74 -32.79
N ALA A 678 24.59 1.60 -31.49
CA ALA A 678 24.25 0.38 -30.75
C ALA A 678 22.74 0.16 -30.73
N TYR A 679 21.96 1.23 -30.53
CA TYR A 679 20.51 1.17 -30.61
C TYR A 679 20.03 0.77 -32.01
N LEU A 680 20.56 1.37 -33.07
CA LEU A 680 20.19 1.03 -34.44
C LEU A 680 20.57 -0.42 -34.81
N ALA A 681 21.66 -0.94 -34.27
CA ALA A 681 22.03 -2.35 -34.41
C ALA A 681 20.99 -3.27 -33.73
N ALA A 682 20.61 -2.97 -32.48
CA ALA A 682 19.59 -3.73 -31.76
C ALA A 682 18.19 -3.59 -32.40
N TRP A 683 17.88 -2.44 -33.00
CA TRP A 683 16.65 -2.21 -33.75
C TRP A 683 16.54 -3.08 -35.00
N LYS A 684 17.68 -3.33 -35.68
CA LYS A 684 17.76 -4.23 -36.83
C LYS A 684 17.70 -5.69 -36.40
N ASP A 685 18.41 -6.03 -35.33
CA ASP A 685 18.47 -7.38 -34.78
C ASP A 685 18.27 -7.38 -33.25
N PRO A 686 17.05 -7.64 -32.77
CA PRO A 686 16.76 -7.76 -31.34
C PRO A 686 17.50 -8.90 -30.63
N HIS A 687 18.06 -9.90 -31.33
CA HIS A 687 18.83 -10.99 -30.68
C HIS A 687 20.10 -10.49 -30.00
N VAL A 688 20.59 -9.30 -30.32
CA VAL A 688 21.69 -8.63 -29.59
C VAL A 688 21.37 -8.53 -28.08
N LEU A 689 20.09 -8.41 -27.71
CA LEU A 689 19.66 -8.37 -26.31
C LEU A 689 19.92 -9.71 -25.57
N VAL A 690 19.87 -10.85 -26.26
CA VAL A 690 20.16 -12.18 -25.66
C VAL A 690 21.63 -12.24 -25.24
N THR A 691 22.54 -11.88 -26.15
CA THR A 691 23.97 -11.88 -25.88
C THR A 691 24.32 -10.91 -24.76
N ARG A 692 23.72 -9.71 -24.79
CA ARG A 692 23.91 -8.67 -23.77
C ARG A 692 23.40 -9.12 -22.40
N ALA A 693 22.22 -9.74 -22.33
CA ALA A 693 21.64 -10.23 -21.08
C ALA A 693 22.48 -11.29 -20.36
N LYS A 694 23.29 -12.06 -21.09
CA LYS A 694 24.20 -13.08 -20.53
C LYS A 694 25.47 -12.48 -19.93
N GLN A 695 25.84 -11.25 -20.29
CA GLN A 695 27.12 -10.63 -19.94
C GLN A 695 26.97 -9.40 -19.04
N ILE A 696 25.78 -8.83 -18.95
CA ILE A 696 25.53 -7.58 -18.22
C ILE A 696 25.40 -7.82 -16.71
N ASP A 697 25.92 -6.88 -15.92
CA ASP A 697 25.72 -6.81 -14.48
C ASP A 697 24.61 -5.81 -14.08
N GLU A 698 24.18 -5.88 -12.82
CA GLU A 698 23.11 -5.03 -12.29
C GLU A 698 23.51 -3.54 -12.18
N ALA A 699 24.79 -3.24 -11.96
CA ALA A 699 25.29 -1.86 -11.90
C ALA A 699 25.02 -1.14 -13.23
N ARG A 700 25.35 -1.82 -14.33
CA ARG A 700 25.17 -1.32 -15.69
C ARG A 700 23.70 -1.24 -16.11
N LEU A 701 22.87 -2.17 -15.66
CA LEU A 701 21.41 -2.11 -15.89
C LEU A 701 20.77 -0.87 -15.26
N LEU A 702 21.19 -0.48 -14.06
CA LEU A 702 20.65 0.67 -13.32
C LEU A 702 21.27 2.01 -13.69
N ASP A 703 22.36 2.03 -14.46
CA ASP A 703 23.21 3.21 -14.65
C ASP A 703 22.46 4.41 -15.26
N LEU A 704 21.89 4.22 -16.46
CA LEU A 704 21.27 5.33 -17.20
C LEU A 704 20.03 5.88 -16.47
N ILE A 705 19.19 4.99 -15.93
CA ILE A 705 18.01 5.41 -15.17
C ILE A 705 18.40 6.05 -13.83
N GLY A 706 19.47 5.57 -13.20
CA GLY A 706 20.05 6.15 -11.99
C GLY A 706 20.62 7.56 -12.20
N ILE A 707 21.16 7.85 -13.39
CA ILE A 707 21.59 9.20 -13.76
C ILE A 707 20.39 10.12 -14.01
N LEU A 708 19.35 9.64 -14.72
CA LEU A 708 18.14 10.43 -14.99
C LEU A 708 17.32 10.71 -13.73
N ARG A 709 17.25 9.73 -12.83
CA ARG A 709 16.45 9.76 -11.60
C ARG A 709 17.32 9.58 -10.36
N LEU A 710 18.38 10.38 -10.25
CA LEU A 710 19.34 10.28 -9.15
C LEU A 710 18.68 10.45 -7.78
N ASP A 711 17.77 11.41 -7.62
CA ASP A 711 17.08 11.65 -6.35
C ASP A 711 16.27 10.41 -5.93
N ASP A 712 15.58 9.77 -6.88
CA ASP A 712 14.84 8.54 -6.62
C ASP A 712 15.82 7.40 -6.27
N LEU A 713 16.93 7.24 -7.00
CA LEU A 713 17.92 6.19 -6.71
C LEU A 713 18.58 6.35 -5.33
N LEU A 714 18.95 7.58 -4.95
CA LEU A 714 19.50 7.88 -3.63
C LEU A 714 18.48 7.59 -2.54
N PHE A 715 17.24 7.97 -2.78
CA PHE A 715 16.15 7.65 -1.87
C PHE A 715 15.94 6.13 -1.75
N GLU A 716 15.98 5.39 -2.86
CA GLU A 716 15.86 3.93 -2.89
C GLU A 716 16.99 3.24 -2.13
N ASP A 717 18.23 3.68 -2.37
CA ASP A 717 19.41 3.23 -1.66
C ASP A 717 19.23 3.42 -0.14
N LEU A 718 18.87 4.63 0.29
CA LEU A 718 18.60 4.92 1.70
C LEU A 718 17.42 4.12 2.25
N LYS A 719 16.30 4.01 1.52
CA LYS A 719 15.10 3.27 1.94
C LYS A 719 15.41 1.81 2.17
N PHE A 720 16.14 1.17 1.25
CA PHE A 720 16.44 -0.25 1.37
C PHE A 720 17.51 -0.51 2.42
N HIS A 721 18.55 0.31 2.53
CA HIS A 721 19.53 0.23 3.62
C HIS A 721 18.89 0.52 4.99
N TYR A 722 17.91 1.43 5.05
CA TYR A 722 17.08 1.69 6.23
C TYR A 722 16.21 0.47 6.60
N MET A 723 15.50 -0.10 5.63
CA MET A 723 14.71 -1.31 5.81
C MET A 723 15.56 -2.51 6.23
N ILE A 724 16.74 -2.65 5.63
CA ILE A 724 17.74 -3.67 5.95
C ILE A 724 18.03 -3.62 7.43
N SER A 725 18.33 -2.43 7.89
CA SER A 725 18.92 -2.29 9.18
C SER A 725 17.91 -2.55 10.25
N LEU A 726 16.72 -1.97 10.16
CA LEU A 726 15.63 -2.28 11.07
C LEU A 726 15.41 -3.78 11.16
N LYS A 727 15.46 -4.53 10.06
CA LYS A 727 14.91 -5.90 10.07
C LYS A 727 15.79 -7.03 10.63
N HIS A 728 17.08 -6.88 10.97
CA HIS A 728 18.01 -7.97 11.40
C HIS A 728 17.40 -9.40 11.37
N ARG A 729 17.20 -9.95 10.16
CA ARG A 729 16.60 -11.28 9.96
C ARG A 729 17.71 -12.34 9.96
N PRO A 730 17.64 -13.39 10.78
CA PRO A 730 18.63 -14.47 10.80
C PRO A 730 18.73 -15.27 9.48
N ASP A 731 17.67 -15.32 8.66
CA ASP A 731 17.61 -16.02 7.36
C ASP A 731 17.39 -15.06 6.18
N ARG A 732 18.10 -13.92 6.21
CA ARG A 732 17.92 -12.85 5.22
C ARG A 732 18.41 -13.23 3.83
N GLU A 733 19.56 -13.90 3.77
CA GLU A 733 20.12 -14.41 2.52
C GLU A 733 19.12 -15.39 1.90
N GLY A 734 18.50 -16.27 2.70
CA GLY A 734 17.44 -17.15 2.25
C GLY A 734 16.20 -16.42 1.72
N PHE A 735 15.68 -15.38 2.38
CA PHE A 735 14.50 -14.65 1.87
C PHE A 735 14.78 -13.89 0.57
N ILE A 736 15.89 -13.16 0.51
CA ILE A 736 16.27 -12.42 -0.69
C ILE A 736 16.58 -13.40 -1.82
N THR A 737 17.34 -14.46 -1.56
CA THR A 737 17.61 -15.52 -2.54
C THR A 737 16.32 -16.16 -3.03
N ARG A 738 15.37 -16.54 -2.15
CA ARG A 738 14.06 -17.10 -2.57
C ARG A 738 13.24 -16.11 -3.40
N ALA A 739 13.19 -14.83 -3.02
CA ALA A 739 12.48 -13.81 -3.78
C ALA A 739 13.12 -13.58 -5.17
N VAL A 740 14.44 -13.57 -5.24
CA VAL A 740 15.21 -13.44 -6.50
C VAL A 740 15.07 -14.68 -7.38
N GLU A 741 15.08 -15.88 -6.80
CA GLU A 741 14.83 -17.14 -7.50
C GLU A 741 13.42 -17.17 -8.13
N MET A 742 12.41 -16.64 -7.43
CA MET A 742 11.05 -16.50 -7.99
C MET A 742 10.97 -15.45 -9.11
N ASP A 743 11.80 -14.42 -9.04
CA ASP A 743 11.81 -13.27 -9.95
C ASP A 743 12.61 -13.53 -11.24
N LYS A 744 13.60 -14.43 -11.21
CA LYS A 744 14.54 -14.76 -12.33
C LYS A 744 15.14 -13.52 -13.00
N GLY A 745 15.70 -12.62 -12.19
CA GLY A 745 16.42 -11.44 -12.69
C GLY A 745 15.55 -10.20 -12.94
N GLY A 746 14.31 -10.18 -12.47
CA GLY A 746 13.40 -9.04 -12.55
C GLY A 746 13.73 -7.92 -11.54
N PHE A 747 12.69 -7.39 -10.89
CA PHE A 747 12.84 -6.27 -9.95
C PHE A 747 13.67 -6.65 -8.69
N TYR A 748 13.42 -7.82 -8.12
CA TYR A 748 14.02 -8.24 -6.84
C TYR A 748 15.53 -8.54 -6.95
N SER A 749 16.04 -8.94 -8.12
CA SER A 749 17.50 -9.12 -8.31
C SER A 749 18.27 -7.81 -8.19
N MET A 750 17.70 -6.71 -8.67
CA MET A 750 18.34 -5.39 -8.58
C MET A 750 18.34 -4.86 -7.15
N LEU A 751 17.26 -5.12 -6.42
CA LEU A 751 17.24 -4.88 -4.99
C LEU A 751 18.37 -5.64 -4.28
N GLN A 752 18.60 -6.92 -4.61
CA GLN A 752 19.72 -7.66 -4.03
C GLN A 752 21.08 -7.03 -4.35
N PHE A 753 21.28 -6.52 -5.57
CA PHE A 753 22.50 -5.81 -5.95
C PHE A 753 22.72 -4.55 -5.11
N ILE A 754 21.74 -3.62 -5.07
CA ILE A 754 21.83 -2.37 -4.28
C ILE A 754 22.20 -2.66 -2.82
N LEU A 755 21.65 -3.75 -2.27
CA LEU A 755 21.88 -4.16 -0.88
C LEU A 755 23.24 -4.82 -0.60
N LYS A 756 23.94 -5.30 -1.64
CA LYS A 756 25.29 -5.86 -1.52
C LYS A 756 26.37 -4.79 -1.65
N GLU A 757 26.06 -3.71 -2.36
CA GLU A 757 26.97 -2.58 -2.53
C GLU A 757 26.97 -1.67 -1.28
N PRO A 758 28.06 -0.92 -1.03
CA PRO A 758 28.02 0.16 -0.05
C PRO A 758 26.96 1.20 -0.42
N PRO A 759 26.30 1.85 0.57
CA PRO A 759 25.37 2.95 0.32
C PRO A 759 26.03 4.01 -0.55
N ILE A 760 25.35 4.41 -1.62
CA ILE A 760 25.79 5.50 -2.50
C ILE A 760 25.36 6.86 -1.96
N ALA A 761 24.32 6.90 -1.15
CA ALA A 761 23.98 8.09 -0.37
C ALA A 761 24.98 8.30 0.78
N ASP A 762 25.25 9.57 1.12
CA ASP A 762 26.13 9.91 2.24
C ASP A 762 25.70 9.13 3.50
N LEU A 763 26.68 8.44 4.08
CA LEU A 763 26.51 7.29 4.97
C LEU A 763 25.46 7.52 6.07
N TRP A 764 24.43 6.68 6.01
CA TRP A 764 23.52 6.37 7.10
C TRP A 764 24.17 5.35 8.06
N LEU A 765 24.01 5.52 9.38
CA LEU A 765 24.60 4.62 10.37
C LEU A 765 23.85 3.26 10.39
N PRO A 766 24.50 2.12 10.09
CA PRO A 766 23.90 0.79 10.21
C PRO A 766 23.28 0.56 11.60
N LYS A 767 22.13 -0.10 11.71
CA LYS A 767 21.47 -0.41 12.99
C LYS A 767 22.41 -1.15 13.93
N ALA A 768 23.25 -2.04 13.40
CA ALA A 768 24.32 -2.69 14.16
C ALA A 768 25.27 -1.64 14.76
N ARG A 769 25.85 -0.74 13.96
CA ARG A 769 26.69 0.35 14.50
C ARG A 769 25.93 1.31 15.43
N LEU A 770 24.62 1.49 15.24
CA LEU A 770 23.76 2.31 16.12
C LEU A 770 23.49 1.65 17.47
N LEU A 771 23.26 0.33 17.51
CA LEU A 771 23.09 -0.44 18.73
C LEU A 771 24.44 -0.65 19.45
N ASP A 772 25.50 -0.99 18.70
CA ASP A 772 26.86 -1.25 19.20
C ASP A 772 27.55 0.03 19.70
N SER A 773 27.17 1.21 19.19
CA SER A 773 27.76 2.49 19.61
C SER A 773 27.24 3.01 20.96
N GLY A 774 26.19 2.41 21.53
CA GLY A 774 25.53 2.92 22.73
C GLY A 774 24.82 4.28 22.52
N ALA A 775 24.67 4.75 21.28
CA ALA A 775 24.04 6.02 20.95
C ALA A 775 22.51 6.01 21.04
N TRP A 776 21.91 4.84 21.31
CA TRP A 776 20.46 4.63 21.40
C TRP A 776 20.07 4.11 22.77
N VAL A 777 18.97 4.66 23.30
CA VAL A 777 18.39 4.23 24.58
C VAL A 777 17.13 3.41 24.28
N VAL A 778 17.16 2.14 24.65
CA VAL A 778 15.99 1.25 24.66
C VAL A 778 15.76 0.83 26.11
N GLU A 779 14.94 1.58 26.82
CA GLU A 779 14.65 1.33 28.22
C GLU A 779 13.53 0.27 28.38
N GLY A 780 13.51 -0.45 29.50
CA GLY A 780 12.42 -1.39 29.83
C GLY A 780 12.56 -2.82 29.28
N TYR A 781 13.73 -3.18 28.76
CA TYR A 781 14.07 -4.54 28.29
C TYR A 781 15.14 -5.25 29.14
N GLU A 782 15.56 -4.62 30.24
CA GLU A 782 16.63 -5.09 31.15
C GLU A 782 16.31 -6.43 31.85
N ASP A 783 15.04 -6.87 31.82
CA ASP A 783 14.54 -8.09 32.49
C ASP A 783 14.28 -9.29 31.55
N GLN A 784 14.71 -9.26 30.28
CA GLN A 784 14.60 -10.44 29.40
C GLN A 784 15.48 -11.58 29.96
N PRO A 785 14.95 -12.79 30.22
CA PRO A 785 15.74 -13.87 30.78
C PRO A 785 16.95 -14.17 29.89
N LYS A 786 18.14 -14.24 30.50
CA LYS A 786 19.36 -14.76 29.85
C LYS A 786 19.01 -16.09 29.18
N GLY A 787 19.15 -16.16 27.86
CA GLY A 787 18.76 -17.33 27.05
C GLY A 787 17.62 -17.12 26.05
N ASN A 788 17.10 -15.89 25.85
CA ASN A 788 16.31 -15.59 24.66
C ASN A 788 17.26 -15.47 23.43
N PRO A 789 17.24 -16.41 22.47
CA PRO A 789 18.18 -16.41 21.33
C PRO A 789 18.02 -15.20 20.41
N LEU A 790 16.90 -14.47 20.53
CA LEU A 790 16.62 -13.25 19.78
C LEU A 790 17.10 -11.98 20.52
N ALA A 791 17.31 -12.03 21.84
CA ALA A 791 17.75 -10.87 22.63
C ALA A 791 19.28 -10.80 22.78
N GLU A 792 19.97 -11.94 22.82
CA GLU A 792 21.44 -11.99 22.94
C GLU A 792 22.19 -11.30 21.80
N PRO A 793 21.76 -11.38 20.52
CA PRO A 793 22.35 -10.60 19.42
C PRO A 793 21.88 -9.14 19.35
N MET A 794 20.92 -8.72 20.20
CA MET A 794 20.46 -7.32 20.26
C MET A 794 21.15 -6.54 21.38
N LEU A 795 21.75 -7.25 22.35
CA LEU A 795 22.49 -6.71 23.50
C LEU A 795 24.02 -6.80 23.33
N LYS A 796 24.50 -7.60 22.36
CA LYS A 796 25.88 -7.65 21.90
C LYS A 796 25.98 -6.97 20.55
#